data_AF-A0A317KB70-F1
#
_entry.id   AF-A0A317KB70-F1
#
_cell.length_a   1.000
_cell.length_b   1.000
_cell.length_c   1.000
_cell.angle_alpha   90.00
_cell.angle_beta   90.00
_cell.angle_gamma   90.00
#
_symmetry.space_group_name_H-M   'P 1'
#
loop_
_entity.id
_entity.type
_entity.pdbx_description
1 polymer ?
#
loop_
_entity_poly.entity_id
_entity_poly.type
_entity_poly.pdbx_seq_one_letter_code
_entity_poly.pdbx_strand_id
1 'polypeptide(L)'
;MTVDAGGGRIFTLYSYKGGTGRSMALANIAWILASNGKRVLAVDWDLEAPGLHRYFHPFLPDKESSSTPGLMDMLWNYASAVVDSGQSRHDGWREAYADVLEHVVSLRQPFPGDGVVDLLTAGQQDRSYASRVSSFDWGNFYDRLHGGSFIEEMKRSMRRHYDYVLIDSRTGLNDASGICTVQLPDTLVICFTLSSQSVNGALAVADSALRQRRADDLRVLPVPMRVEDGETSRLEAGRSYVRSGFRRFLRGYDHEQRDRYWGDVEIPYKVFYAYEEILATVGDRPRQEGSLLAAYERLTAHLTEGQVQELVPLDDIDREVLIKRFWRPAARRGLYDFYISHVPSDQQWAEWIAAHLERAGYRVWLNRWEVRPGSRWPDEIEKAILASDAVLALLSPAAVRSTAVQQEWRLARDVDPGGESGRLVPVEVVECVVPHALRDLQGVRLAGEYEPAARQRLLTAAQQIQAPSGGHLYHRDHRPPARFPGQPPDVSNLPSRPRPFIGRDEEIYALWSGFHHSNARSQAICGLAGIGKTATALEFAHRYAHEYEVVWWMRATRPEDAVDGLAHLAAALGLPATGAADSGALRSELRRQRRVLLVFDDAEALPEAVPTLPETVDVLLTSRLRDWEAGVAEHHLHPLSTDAAQALLRAMHHTLLEREAQKLLDWSAGLPLALVTGAASLDLTNSIWQDSRKGLRRDDETGHSQLLAPFWSWARNRLETESPAAAELIQVLAFFAPRPVPFRVFTDTPAAVNDPGLRKALAVPSAFAAVLSTLHRHHLAELADDHLLVHPLLQAAVQDDLTPAAEKSLRGQVERLLVSAPLGDASDPANWPRYAELLPHVLASDWAQGPALRALVLRLPGYLMASGSVRPARQLATTIVDRFTTLLGQEQVATADALHVLAAVTWEDGDDEAALALTQRLRDLRRRLLGEDHPDTLATMNNLAVLLWSKGDHEHALAVSEELLQRRQTLLGPDHPHTIVALGNRATILYALGRYDEAADCEQRVYASRRETLGERHPVTLASLGNLAALQASRGHPDEASAMYERLVAAYRAALGADHPNTLRAQFHLSRAMIRAGNLTDGRKLLEATLDQQRRCLGNHPDMVASQSLLAELAESW
;
A
#
# COMPACT_ATOMS: atom_id res chain seq x y z
N MET A 1 7.81 80.46 -13.75
CA MET A 1 8.33 79.74 -12.58
C MET A 1 8.36 78.27 -12.94
N THR A 2 9.56 77.71 -13.03
CA THR A 2 9.83 76.30 -13.36
C THR A 2 9.24 75.39 -12.30
N VAL A 3 8.22 74.60 -12.68
CA VAL A 3 7.59 73.59 -11.82
C VAL A 3 8.53 72.39 -11.71
N ASP A 4 8.83 72.02 -10.48
CA ASP A 4 9.68 70.90 -10.10
C ASP A 4 9.06 69.57 -10.59
N ALA A 5 9.65 68.95 -11.59
CA ALA A 5 9.07 67.83 -12.36
C ALA A 5 9.44 66.43 -11.81
N GLY A 6 9.65 66.29 -10.50
CA GLY A 6 10.25 65.08 -9.90
C GLY A 6 9.41 64.31 -8.86
N GLY A 7 8.17 64.68 -8.58
CA GLY A 7 7.35 64.01 -7.54
C GLY A 7 6.16 63.21 -8.10
N GLY A 8 5.78 62.12 -7.42
CA GLY A 8 4.60 61.31 -7.77
C GLY A 8 3.29 62.10 -7.81
N ARG A 9 2.32 61.65 -8.61
CA ARG A 9 1.01 62.32 -8.79
C ARG A 9 -0.09 61.58 -8.03
N ILE A 10 -0.94 62.32 -7.32
CA ILE A 10 -2.06 61.74 -6.56
C ILE A 10 -3.39 61.99 -7.26
N PHE A 11 -4.06 60.92 -7.66
CA PHE A 11 -5.39 60.95 -8.24
C PHE A 11 -6.39 60.42 -7.22
N THR A 12 -7.39 61.22 -6.88
CA THR A 12 -8.51 60.73 -6.07
C THR A 12 -9.71 60.56 -6.95
N LEU A 13 -10.23 59.35 -6.98
CA LEU A 13 -11.52 59.09 -7.58
C LEU A 13 -12.57 59.34 -6.49
N TYR A 14 -13.58 60.14 -6.82
CA TYR A 14 -14.66 60.50 -5.91
C TYR A 14 -16.02 60.25 -6.56
N SER A 15 -17.00 59.80 -5.79
CA SER A 15 -18.38 59.73 -6.25
C SER A 15 -19.36 60.12 -5.15
N TYR A 16 -20.38 60.89 -5.51
CA TYR A 16 -21.42 61.33 -4.56
C TYR A 16 -22.29 60.16 -4.09
N LYS A 17 -22.52 59.16 -4.95
CA LYS A 17 -23.36 58.00 -4.69
C LYS A 17 -22.52 56.71 -4.78
N GLY A 18 -22.74 55.78 -3.86
CA GLY A 18 -22.20 54.42 -3.95
C GLY A 18 -22.66 53.68 -5.22
N GLY A 19 -21.87 52.69 -5.66
CA GLY A 19 -22.20 51.84 -6.79
C GLY A 19 -21.99 52.47 -8.18
N THR A 20 -21.26 53.58 -8.28
CA THR A 20 -20.93 54.26 -9.55
C THR A 20 -19.85 53.53 -10.37
N GLY A 21 -19.17 52.52 -9.82
CA GLY A 21 -18.09 51.78 -10.51
C GLY A 21 -16.69 52.37 -10.31
N ARG A 22 -16.52 53.23 -9.30
CA ARG A 22 -15.28 53.94 -8.99
C ARG A 22 -14.10 53.02 -8.64
N SER A 23 -14.28 52.10 -7.69
CA SER A 23 -13.23 51.16 -7.25
C SER A 23 -12.74 50.29 -8.40
N MET A 24 -13.65 49.85 -9.27
CA MET A 24 -13.31 49.11 -10.49
C MET A 24 -12.45 49.95 -11.43
N ALA A 25 -12.83 51.21 -11.68
CA ALA A 25 -12.05 52.11 -12.51
C ALA A 25 -10.64 52.31 -11.93
N LEU A 26 -10.55 52.55 -10.62
CA LEU A 26 -9.29 52.70 -9.91
C LEU A 26 -8.38 51.49 -10.12
N ALA A 27 -8.89 50.29 -9.87
CA ALA A 27 -8.11 49.07 -9.94
C ALA A 27 -7.61 48.77 -11.37
N ASN A 28 -8.44 49.05 -12.39
CA ASN A 28 -8.04 48.91 -13.79
C ASN A 28 -6.99 49.95 -14.20
N ILE A 29 -7.13 51.21 -13.79
CA ILE A 29 -6.14 52.26 -14.04
C ILE A 29 -4.81 51.88 -13.37
N ALA A 30 -4.84 51.38 -12.13
CA ALA A 30 -3.65 50.93 -11.40
C ALA A 30 -2.89 49.87 -12.19
N TRP A 31 -3.62 48.88 -12.72
CA TRP A 31 -3.06 47.81 -13.52
C TRP A 31 -2.46 48.29 -14.84
N ILE A 32 -3.15 49.19 -15.57
CA ILE A 32 -2.64 49.78 -16.82
C ILE A 32 -1.33 50.52 -16.56
N LEU A 33 -1.27 51.34 -15.51
CA LEU A 33 -0.07 52.07 -15.12
C LEU A 33 1.09 51.13 -14.75
N ALA A 34 0.84 50.12 -13.91
CA ALA A 34 1.86 49.17 -13.50
C ALA A 34 2.38 48.30 -14.66
N SER A 35 1.51 47.91 -15.60
CA SER A 35 1.92 47.19 -16.81
C SER A 35 2.90 47.99 -17.69
N ASN A 36 2.88 49.31 -17.58
CA ASN A 36 3.81 50.24 -18.25
C ASN A 36 5.03 50.60 -17.37
N GLY A 37 5.35 49.78 -16.37
CA GLY A 37 6.53 49.93 -15.51
C GLY A 37 6.45 51.08 -14.51
N LYS A 38 5.24 51.50 -14.11
CA LYS A 38 5.04 52.54 -13.09
C LYS A 38 4.83 51.93 -11.71
N ARG A 39 5.37 52.57 -10.68
CA ARG A 39 5.09 52.24 -9.28
C ARG A 39 3.80 52.91 -8.85
N VAL A 40 2.80 52.10 -8.52
CA VAL A 40 1.44 52.56 -8.24
C VAL A 40 1.01 52.18 -6.83
N LEU A 41 0.51 53.15 -6.08
CA LEU A 41 -0.17 52.92 -4.81
C LEU A 41 -1.69 53.04 -4.99
N ALA A 42 -2.42 51.97 -4.72
CA ALA A 42 -3.87 51.96 -4.64
C ALA A 42 -4.31 52.09 -3.17
N VAL A 43 -5.14 53.07 -2.83
CA VAL A 43 -5.55 53.38 -1.45
C VAL A 43 -7.05 53.20 -1.30
N ASP A 44 -7.47 52.33 -0.39
CA ASP A 44 -8.88 52.14 -0.03
C ASP A 44 -9.25 53.08 1.13
N TRP A 45 -9.74 54.28 0.79
CA TRP A 45 -10.19 55.28 1.77
C TRP A 45 -11.70 55.16 2.06
N ASP A 46 -12.42 54.24 1.43
CA ASP A 46 -13.85 54.03 1.69
C ASP A 46 -14.04 53.17 2.96
N LEU A 47 -13.66 53.74 4.11
CA LEU A 47 -13.58 53.06 5.40
C LEU A 47 -14.90 52.41 5.87
N GLU A 48 -16.04 52.87 5.38
CA GLU A 48 -17.36 52.33 5.76
C GLU A 48 -17.79 51.13 4.92
N ALA A 49 -17.29 51.04 3.69
CA ALA A 49 -17.61 49.98 2.76
C ALA A 49 -16.38 49.65 1.89
N PRO A 50 -15.26 49.20 2.51
CA PRO A 50 -14.03 48.94 1.78
C PRO A 50 -14.25 47.79 0.81
N GLY A 51 -13.77 47.96 -0.41
CA GLY A 51 -14.07 47.04 -1.51
C GLY A 51 -12.97 46.94 -2.55
N LEU A 52 -11.90 47.73 -2.42
CA LEU A 52 -10.85 47.76 -3.41
C LEU A 52 -10.03 46.46 -3.42
N HIS A 53 -9.80 45.86 -2.25
CA HIS A 53 -9.12 44.57 -2.11
C HIS A 53 -9.80 43.45 -2.92
N ARG A 54 -11.12 43.51 -3.13
CA ARG A 54 -11.87 42.49 -3.89
C ARG A 54 -11.47 42.43 -5.37
N TYR A 55 -11.06 43.55 -5.97
CA TYR A 55 -10.54 43.58 -7.34
C TYR A 55 -9.10 43.06 -7.45
N PHE A 56 -8.40 42.93 -6.32
CA PHE A 56 -7.02 42.44 -6.25
C PHE A 56 -6.88 41.09 -5.53
N HIS A 57 -7.97 40.51 -5.03
CA HIS A 57 -7.98 39.29 -4.23
C HIS A 57 -7.21 38.10 -4.82
N PRO A 58 -7.09 37.90 -6.16
CA PRO A 58 -6.29 36.79 -6.70
C PRO A 58 -4.78 36.95 -6.48
N PHE A 59 -4.34 38.17 -6.16
CA PHE A 59 -2.93 38.56 -6.05
C PHE A 59 -2.53 38.91 -4.62
N LEU A 60 -3.48 38.95 -3.68
CA LEU A 60 -3.23 39.31 -2.29
C LEU A 60 -2.91 38.06 -1.44
N PRO A 61 -1.94 38.16 -0.50
CA PRO A 61 -1.70 37.11 0.50
C PRO A 61 -2.90 36.88 1.43
N ASP A 62 -3.55 37.96 1.85
CA ASP A 62 -4.70 37.98 2.75
C ASP A 62 -5.88 38.58 1.99
N LYS A 63 -6.66 37.72 1.34
CA LYS A 63 -7.69 38.11 0.35
C LYS A 63 -8.80 38.96 0.96
N GLU A 64 -9.14 38.68 2.22
CA GLU A 64 -10.18 39.38 2.98
C GLU A 64 -9.61 40.57 3.77
N SER A 65 -8.30 40.81 3.72
CA SER A 65 -7.60 41.82 4.54
C SER A 65 -7.86 41.65 6.05
N SER A 66 -8.08 40.42 6.50
CA SER A 66 -8.47 40.07 7.88
C SER A 66 -7.38 40.35 8.92
N SER A 67 -6.13 40.29 8.50
CA SER A 67 -4.93 40.40 9.33
C SER A 67 -3.96 41.49 8.85
N THR A 68 -4.24 42.09 7.69
CA THR A 68 -3.41 43.10 7.03
C THR A 68 -3.62 44.49 7.63
N PRO A 69 -2.61 45.09 8.30
CA PRO A 69 -2.67 46.49 8.73
C PRO A 69 -2.89 47.42 7.54
N GLY A 70 -3.61 48.53 7.75
CA GLY A 70 -3.87 49.51 6.70
C GLY A 70 -4.12 50.91 7.25
N LEU A 71 -4.89 51.70 6.50
CA LEU A 71 -5.10 53.12 6.77
C LEU A 71 -5.61 53.42 8.19
N MET A 72 -6.58 52.65 8.69
CA MET A 72 -7.10 52.86 10.06
C MET A 72 -6.08 52.53 11.13
N ASP A 73 -5.26 51.50 10.93
CA ASP A 73 -4.21 51.12 11.88
C ASP A 73 -3.14 52.22 11.94
N MET A 74 -2.76 52.76 10.78
CA MET A 74 -1.85 53.90 10.65
C MET A 74 -2.37 55.16 11.38
N LEU A 75 -3.67 55.50 11.21
CA LEU A 75 -4.30 56.64 11.88
C LEU A 75 -4.39 56.47 13.41
N TRP A 76 -4.77 55.27 13.88
CA TRP A 76 -4.84 54.98 15.32
C TRP A 76 -3.45 54.96 15.96
N ASN A 77 -2.44 54.43 15.28
CA ASN A 77 -1.05 54.43 15.76
C ASN A 77 -0.54 55.86 15.95
N TYR A 78 -0.77 56.74 14.98
CA TYR A 78 -0.43 58.16 15.11
C TYR A 78 -1.20 58.84 16.23
N ALA A 79 -2.52 58.67 16.29
CA ALA A 79 -3.37 59.29 17.32
C ALA A 79 -2.93 58.88 18.73
N SER A 80 -2.58 57.61 18.92
CA SER A 80 -2.08 57.09 20.20
C SER A 80 -0.71 57.68 20.56
N ALA A 81 0.21 57.74 19.59
CA ALA A 81 1.53 58.34 19.79
C ALA A 81 1.50 59.84 20.13
N VAL A 82 0.50 60.58 19.64
CA VAL A 82 0.30 62.00 19.99
C VAL A 82 -0.18 62.14 21.45
N VAL A 83 -1.04 61.23 21.92
CA VAL A 83 -1.64 61.25 23.27
C VAL A 83 -0.67 60.75 24.35
N ASP A 84 0.15 59.74 24.05
CA ASP A 84 1.10 59.08 24.97
C ASP A 84 2.37 59.90 25.28
N SER A 85 2.41 61.21 24.98
CA SER A 85 3.63 62.02 25.01
C SER A 85 4.23 62.26 26.41
N GLY A 86 4.98 61.27 26.90
CA GLY A 86 6.00 61.37 27.95
C GLY A 86 7.44 61.20 27.42
N GLN A 87 7.63 60.96 26.12
CA GLN A 87 8.97 60.79 25.50
C GLN A 87 9.34 61.97 24.59
N SER A 88 10.63 62.34 24.62
CA SER A 88 11.23 63.44 23.87
C SER A 88 10.99 63.28 22.37
N ARG A 89 10.12 64.12 21.80
CA ARG A 89 9.84 64.18 20.37
C ARG A 89 11.07 64.73 19.63
N HIS A 90 11.84 63.86 18.96
CA HIS A 90 12.91 64.26 18.05
C HIS A 90 12.35 64.86 16.74
N ASP A 91 13.11 65.71 16.05
CA ASP A 91 12.72 66.22 14.73
C ASP A 91 12.44 65.07 13.75
N GLY A 92 11.34 65.15 13.01
CA GLY A 92 10.93 64.13 12.02
C GLY A 92 10.09 62.95 12.56
N TRP A 93 9.77 62.88 13.86
CA TRP A 93 9.00 61.75 14.42
C TRP A 93 7.62 61.53 13.75
N ARG A 94 6.97 62.60 13.28
CA ARG A 94 5.69 62.50 12.56
C ARG A 94 5.83 61.82 11.21
N GLU A 95 6.97 62.01 10.54
CA GLU A 95 7.25 61.40 9.24
C GLU A 95 7.31 59.88 9.33
N ALA A 96 7.83 59.34 10.45
CA ALA A 96 7.92 57.90 10.67
C ALA A 96 6.53 57.22 10.72
N TYR A 97 5.56 57.83 11.41
CA TYR A 97 4.18 57.31 11.46
C TYR A 97 3.39 57.58 10.18
N ALA A 98 3.82 58.57 9.39
CA ALA A 98 3.18 58.97 8.15
C ALA A 98 3.73 58.21 6.93
N ASP A 99 4.71 57.32 7.12
CA ASP A 99 5.28 56.54 6.02
C ASP A 99 4.34 55.38 5.64
N VAL A 100 3.86 55.40 4.39
CA VAL A 100 2.89 54.40 3.92
C VAL A 100 3.50 53.01 3.74
N LEU A 101 4.82 52.90 3.57
CA LEU A 101 5.49 51.63 3.25
C LEU A 101 5.30 50.54 4.32
N GLU A 102 5.10 50.92 5.59
CA GLU A 102 4.87 49.96 6.67
C GLU A 102 3.46 49.35 6.67
N HIS A 103 2.54 49.92 5.88
CA HIS A 103 1.11 49.59 5.90
C HIS A 103 0.56 49.15 4.53
N VAL A 104 1.42 48.98 3.53
CA VAL A 104 1.03 48.53 2.19
C VAL A 104 1.31 47.05 1.97
N VAL A 105 0.52 46.44 1.09
CA VAL A 105 0.74 45.08 0.60
C VAL A 105 0.92 45.09 -0.91
N SER A 106 2.06 44.59 -1.37
CA SER A 106 2.33 44.42 -2.80
C SER A 106 1.54 43.26 -3.40
N LEU A 107 0.98 43.48 -4.58
CA LEU A 107 0.33 42.41 -5.34
C LEU A 107 1.37 41.37 -5.79
N ARG A 108 1.05 40.08 -5.65
CA ARG A 108 1.86 38.95 -6.15
C ARG A 108 1.70 38.75 -7.67
N GLN A 109 1.78 39.83 -8.43
CA GLN A 109 1.77 39.84 -9.89
C GLN A 109 3.06 40.49 -10.38
N PRO A 110 3.88 39.79 -11.19
CA PRO A 110 5.00 40.43 -11.85
C PRO A 110 4.50 41.39 -12.94
N PHE A 111 4.99 42.63 -12.91
CA PHE A 111 4.82 43.61 -13.99
C PHE A 111 6.17 43.89 -14.67
N PRO A 112 6.18 44.37 -15.93
CA PRO A 112 7.42 44.71 -16.63
C PRO A 112 8.18 45.85 -15.95
N GLY A 113 9.52 45.79 -15.95
CA GLY A 113 10.39 46.84 -15.38
C GLY A 113 10.20 47.00 -13.87
N ASP A 114 10.12 48.26 -13.41
CA ASP A 114 9.87 48.62 -12.00
C ASP A 114 8.36 48.71 -11.67
N GLY A 115 7.50 48.14 -12.52
CA GLY A 115 6.06 48.16 -12.34
C GLY A 115 5.64 47.43 -11.06
N VAL A 116 4.82 48.09 -10.24
CA VAL A 116 4.23 47.48 -9.06
C VAL A 116 2.88 48.11 -8.75
N VAL A 117 1.98 47.30 -8.21
CA VAL A 117 0.78 47.79 -7.54
C VAL A 117 0.89 47.40 -6.08
N ASP A 118 0.98 48.41 -5.22
CA ASP A 118 0.87 48.27 -3.78
C ASP A 118 -0.52 48.71 -3.34
N LEU A 119 -1.11 47.99 -2.40
CA LEU A 119 -2.43 48.26 -1.84
C LEU A 119 -2.28 48.72 -0.40
N LEU A 120 -2.69 49.97 -0.11
CA LEU A 120 -3.01 50.43 1.23
C LEU A 120 -4.48 50.11 1.50
N THR A 121 -4.73 49.04 2.27
CA THR A 121 -6.10 48.64 2.62
C THR A 121 -6.72 49.66 3.58
N ALA A 122 -8.03 49.58 3.77
CA ALA A 122 -8.72 50.42 4.75
C ALA A 122 -8.34 50.09 6.21
N GLY A 123 -7.62 48.97 6.44
CA GLY A 123 -7.26 48.43 7.76
C GLY A 123 -7.70 46.98 7.92
N GLN A 124 -7.25 46.35 9.02
CA GLN A 124 -7.57 44.95 9.33
C GLN A 124 -9.09 44.72 9.45
N GLN A 125 -9.68 43.92 8.54
CA GLN A 125 -11.12 43.64 8.47
C GLN A 125 -11.52 42.50 9.43
N ASP A 126 -11.20 42.65 10.72
CA ASP A 126 -11.57 41.72 11.77
C ASP A 126 -12.95 42.06 12.37
N ARG A 127 -13.43 41.25 13.32
CA ARG A 127 -14.72 41.51 14.01
C ARG A 127 -14.77 42.87 14.73
N SER A 128 -13.63 43.50 14.99
CA SER A 128 -13.53 44.81 15.66
C SER A 128 -13.51 46.00 14.70
N TYR A 129 -13.32 45.78 13.39
CA TYR A 129 -13.14 46.84 12.39
C TYR A 129 -14.27 47.89 12.39
N ALA A 130 -15.53 47.43 12.31
CA ALA A 130 -16.69 48.33 12.30
C ALA A 130 -16.73 49.23 13.56
N SER A 131 -16.35 48.67 14.72
CA SER A 131 -16.24 49.43 15.96
C SER A 131 -15.12 50.48 15.85
N ARG A 132 -13.93 50.09 15.38
CA ARG A 132 -12.75 50.98 15.27
C ARG A 132 -12.96 52.15 14.31
N VAL A 133 -13.70 51.94 13.21
CA VAL A 133 -14.06 53.01 12.26
C VAL A 133 -15.11 53.94 12.87
N SER A 134 -16.18 53.38 13.46
CA SER A 134 -17.27 54.18 14.02
C SER A 134 -16.84 55.01 15.24
N SER A 135 -15.83 54.57 16.00
CA SER A 135 -15.33 55.26 17.19
C SER A 135 -14.25 56.30 16.92
N PHE A 136 -13.80 56.48 15.67
CA PHE A 136 -12.73 57.43 15.34
C PHE A 136 -13.27 58.86 15.24
N ASP A 137 -12.83 59.74 16.14
CA ASP A 137 -13.23 61.16 16.16
C ASP A 137 -12.36 62.00 15.22
N TRP A 138 -12.87 62.20 13.99
CA TRP A 138 -12.21 63.00 12.95
C TRP A 138 -12.02 64.47 13.33
N GLY A 139 -12.92 65.06 14.11
CA GLY A 139 -12.80 66.46 14.54
C GLY A 139 -11.65 66.62 15.52
N ASN A 140 -11.57 65.75 16.53
CA ASN A 140 -10.47 65.74 17.48
C ASN A 140 -9.11 65.45 16.80
N PHE A 141 -9.08 64.50 15.85
CA PHE A 141 -7.89 64.18 15.08
C PHE A 141 -7.34 65.40 14.33
N TYR A 142 -8.20 66.13 13.62
CA TYR A 142 -7.80 67.32 12.86
C TYR A 142 -7.43 68.50 13.75
N ASP A 143 -8.31 68.86 14.69
CA ASP A 143 -8.21 70.11 15.43
C ASP A 143 -7.22 70.03 16.61
N ARG A 144 -7.10 68.87 17.27
CA ARG A 144 -6.29 68.72 18.50
C ARG A 144 -5.05 67.86 18.33
N LEU A 145 -5.08 66.84 17.48
CA LEU A 145 -3.95 65.92 17.28
C LEU A 145 -3.04 66.33 16.10
N HIS A 146 -3.26 67.52 15.52
CA HIS A 146 -2.52 68.00 14.34
C HIS A 146 -2.63 67.07 13.11
N GLY A 147 -3.76 66.39 12.96
CA GLY A 147 -4.01 65.43 11.87
C GLY A 147 -3.80 66.02 10.47
N GLY A 148 -4.10 67.31 10.27
CA GLY A 148 -3.81 68.00 9.00
C GLY A 148 -2.34 67.95 8.60
N SER A 149 -1.40 68.11 9.55
CA SER A 149 0.04 67.98 9.28
C SER A 149 0.45 66.54 9.01
N PHE A 150 -0.15 65.57 9.70
CA PHE A 150 0.10 64.14 9.44
C PHE A 150 -0.30 63.75 8.02
N ILE A 151 -1.48 64.19 7.56
CA ILE A 151 -1.95 63.93 6.20
C ILE A 151 -1.02 64.56 5.14
N GLU A 152 -0.44 65.73 5.40
CA GLU A 152 0.58 66.32 4.51
C GLU A 152 1.88 65.51 4.48
N GLU A 153 2.34 64.94 5.60
CA GLU A 153 3.51 64.05 5.59
C GLU A 153 3.21 62.74 4.86
N MET A 154 2.02 62.18 5.06
CA MET A 154 1.57 60.99 4.36
C MET A 154 1.52 61.25 2.85
N LYS A 155 0.99 62.41 2.43
CA LYS A 155 1.03 62.87 1.04
C LYS A 155 2.46 62.94 0.49
N ARG A 156 3.44 63.42 1.26
CA ARG A 156 4.85 63.47 0.84
C ARG A 156 5.47 62.08 0.75
N SER A 157 5.19 61.17 1.68
CA SER A 157 5.65 59.77 1.60
C SER A 157 5.11 59.11 0.32
N MET A 158 3.81 59.23 0.06
CA MET A 158 3.17 58.69 -1.15
C MET A 158 3.86 59.18 -2.44
N ARG A 159 4.16 60.50 -2.54
CA ARG A 159 4.84 61.08 -3.71
C ARG A 159 6.31 60.68 -3.86
N ARG A 160 6.96 60.31 -2.76
CA ARG A 160 8.36 59.90 -2.74
C ARG A 160 8.52 58.47 -3.25
N HIS A 161 7.60 57.59 -2.86
CA HIS A 161 7.72 56.16 -3.12
C HIS A 161 7.04 55.70 -4.42
N TYR A 162 6.03 56.43 -4.90
CA TYR A 162 5.22 56.01 -6.04
C TYR A 162 5.17 57.08 -7.12
N ASP A 163 5.10 56.64 -8.38
CA ASP A 163 4.94 57.53 -9.53
C ASP A 163 3.49 58.02 -9.63
N TYR A 164 2.55 57.14 -9.27
CA TYR A 164 1.12 57.41 -9.25
C TYR A 164 0.47 56.84 -7.99
N VAL A 165 -0.43 57.61 -7.39
CA VAL A 165 -1.21 57.21 -6.21
C VAL A 165 -2.67 57.37 -6.55
N LEU A 166 -3.46 56.32 -6.40
CA LEU A 166 -4.86 56.28 -6.73
C LEU A 166 -5.68 56.05 -5.46
N ILE A 167 -6.56 56.99 -5.12
CA ILE A 167 -7.34 56.95 -3.88
C ILE A 167 -8.81 56.68 -4.19
N ASP A 168 -9.35 55.62 -3.60
CA ASP A 168 -10.78 55.29 -3.59
C ASP A 168 -11.45 56.03 -2.43
N SER A 169 -12.06 57.20 -2.67
CA SER A 169 -12.58 58.03 -1.58
C SER A 169 -13.84 57.45 -0.92
N ARG A 170 -14.32 58.01 0.18
CA ARG A 170 -15.69 57.75 0.67
C ARG A 170 -16.76 58.34 -0.27
N THR A 171 -18.00 57.83 -0.21
CA THR A 171 -19.17 58.41 -0.90
C THR A 171 -19.99 59.37 -0.02
N GLY A 172 -20.69 60.34 -0.63
CA GLY A 172 -21.58 61.28 0.06
C GLY A 172 -20.94 62.62 0.47
N LEU A 173 -21.75 63.48 1.13
CA LEU A 173 -21.39 64.85 1.55
C LEU A 173 -20.56 64.92 2.84
N ASN A 174 -20.40 63.81 3.55
CA ASN A 174 -19.83 63.76 4.90
C ASN A 174 -18.28 63.59 4.89
N ASP A 175 -17.59 64.02 3.83
CA ASP A 175 -16.14 64.26 3.84
C ASP A 175 -15.86 65.49 4.72
N ALA A 176 -16.05 65.31 6.05
CA ALA A 176 -16.12 66.39 7.03
C ALA A 176 -14.83 67.25 7.09
N SER A 177 -13.73 66.82 6.48
CA SER A 177 -12.43 67.49 6.48
C SER A 177 -11.84 67.75 5.08
N GLY A 178 -12.52 67.36 3.98
CA GLY A 178 -12.06 67.62 2.61
C GLY A 178 -10.76 66.89 2.23
N ILE A 179 -10.45 65.77 2.90
CA ILE A 179 -9.14 65.09 2.80
C ILE A 179 -8.91 64.58 1.39
N CYS A 180 -9.84 63.77 0.92
CA CYS A 180 -9.78 63.10 -0.37
C CYS A 180 -10.24 64.00 -1.52
N THR A 181 -10.97 65.07 -1.24
CA THR A 181 -11.52 65.95 -2.27
C THR A 181 -10.70 67.22 -2.48
N VAL A 182 -9.90 67.65 -1.48
CA VAL A 182 -9.16 68.92 -1.51
C VAL A 182 -7.69 68.75 -1.10
N GLN A 183 -7.41 68.07 0.01
CA GLN A 183 -6.07 68.05 0.63
C GLN A 183 -5.08 67.12 -0.12
N LEU A 184 -5.45 65.85 -0.31
CA LEU A 184 -4.60 64.83 -0.92
C LEU A 184 -4.42 64.95 -2.45
N PRO A 185 -5.48 65.12 -3.27
CA PRO A 185 -5.36 64.98 -4.72
C PRO A 185 -4.57 66.11 -5.40
N ASP A 186 -3.84 65.75 -6.44
CA ASP A 186 -3.44 66.63 -7.55
C ASP A 186 -4.51 66.67 -8.64
N THR A 187 -5.17 65.53 -8.85
CA THR A 187 -6.31 65.41 -9.76
C THR A 187 -7.48 64.76 -9.05
N LEU A 188 -8.60 65.47 -9.00
CA LEU A 188 -9.88 64.97 -8.51
C LEU A 188 -10.69 64.46 -9.69
N VAL A 189 -10.86 63.15 -9.76
CA VAL A 189 -11.67 62.46 -10.77
C VAL A 189 -13.07 62.26 -10.21
N ILE A 190 -14.04 62.99 -10.74
CA ILE A 190 -15.41 63.00 -10.23
C ILE A 190 -16.24 62.02 -11.06
N CYS A 191 -16.48 60.85 -10.49
CA CYS A 191 -17.24 59.75 -11.06
C CYS A 191 -18.74 59.93 -10.76
N PHE A 192 -19.59 59.94 -11.79
CA PHE A 192 -21.05 60.06 -11.62
C PHE A 192 -21.83 59.27 -12.67
N THR A 193 -23.03 58.81 -12.29
CA THR A 193 -24.01 58.31 -13.27
C THR A 193 -24.79 59.49 -13.86
N LEU A 194 -25.39 59.32 -15.05
CA LEU A 194 -26.19 60.37 -15.71
C LEU A 194 -27.54 60.69 -15.03
N SER A 195 -27.75 60.22 -13.80
CA SER A 195 -28.93 60.59 -13.00
C SER A 195 -28.80 62.01 -12.43
N SER A 196 -29.88 62.78 -12.42
CA SER A 196 -29.86 64.18 -11.96
C SER A 196 -29.30 64.34 -10.54
N GLN A 197 -29.63 63.41 -9.64
CA GLN A 197 -29.09 63.42 -8.27
C GLN A 197 -27.57 63.22 -8.24
N SER A 198 -27.05 62.26 -9.01
CA SER A 198 -25.61 61.97 -9.06
C SER A 198 -24.84 63.12 -9.72
N VAL A 199 -25.37 63.70 -10.79
CA VAL A 199 -24.75 64.83 -11.50
C VAL A 199 -24.72 66.07 -10.62
N ASN A 200 -25.84 66.43 -9.97
CA ASN A 200 -25.90 67.60 -9.10
C ASN A 200 -24.99 67.47 -7.88
N GLY A 201 -24.95 66.29 -7.26
CA GLY A 201 -24.02 66.01 -6.16
C GLY A 201 -22.55 66.11 -6.58
N ALA A 202 -22.21 65.57 -7.75
CA ALA A 202 -20.87 65.69 -8.33
C ALA A 202 -20.47 67.14 -8.62
N LEU A 203 -21.38 67.96 -9.18
CA LEU A 203 -21.15 69.39 -9.40
C LEU A 203 -20.95 70.16 -8.09
N ALA A 204 -21.72 69.86 -7.05
CA ALA A 204 -21.61 70.51 -5.75
C ALA A 204 -20.24 70.27 -5.09
N VAL A 205 -19.72 69.04 -5.19
CA VAL A 205 -18.40 68.70 -4.66
C VAL A 205 -17.28 69.32 -5.49
N ALA A 206 -17.39 69.29 -6.82
CA ALA A 206 -16.46 69.98 -7.72
C ALA A 206 -16.33 71.48 -7.39
N ASP A 207 -17.47 72.13 -7.14
CA ASP A 207 -17.53 73.53 -6.74
C ASP A 207 -17.00 73.80 -5.34
N SER A 208 -17.20 72.88 -4.42
CA SER A 208 -16.64 72.99 -3.07
C SER A 208 -15.11 72.93 -3.14
N ALA A 209 -14.55 71.97 -3.87
CA ALA A 209 -13.12 71.77 -3.99
C ALA A 209 -12.40 72.98 -4.63
N LEU A 210 -12.94 73.54 -5.73
CA LEU A 210 -12.38 74.74 -6.37
C LEU A 210 -12.56 76.04 -5.58
N ARG A 211 -13.48 76.09 -4.61
CA ARG A 211 -13.59 77.25 -3.69
C ARG A 211 -12.51 77.20 -2.61
N GLN A 212 -12.11 76.00 -2.20
CA GLN A 212 -11.13 75.78 -1.13
C GLN A 212 -9.69 75.76 -1.64
N ARG A 213 -9.46 75.40 -2.92
CA ARG A 213 -8.14 75.40 -3.56
C ARG A 213 -8.20 76.09 -4.92
N ARG A 214 -7.15 76.84 -5.29
CA ARG A 214 -7.10 77.53 -6.60
C ARG A 214 -7.11 76.49 -7.73
N ALA A 215 -7.74 76.84 -8.85
CA ALA A 215 -7.90 75.95 -10.00
C ALA A 215 -6.57 75.50 -10.64
N ASP A 216 -5.48 76.23 -10.43
CA ASP A 216 -4.16 75.89 -10.94
C ASP A 216 -3.47 74.80 -10.09
N ASP A 217 -3.93 74.56 -8.86
CA ASP A 217 -3.34 73.60 -7.93
C ASP A 217 -4.07 72.24 -7.90
N LEU A 218 -5.33 72.19 -8.37
CA LEU A 218 -6.16 70.98 -8.39
C LEU A 218 -6.87 70.84 -9.74
N ARG A 219 -6.54 69.77 -10.46
CA ARG A 219 -7.22 69.41 -11.72
C ARG A 219 -8.50 68.64 -11.43
N VAL A 220 -9.65 69.10 -11.92
CA VAL A 220 -10.93 68.40 -11.75
C VAL A 220 -11.38 67.77 -13.06
N LEU A 221 -11.56 66.45 -13.09
CA LEU A 221 -11.94 65.68 -14.27
C LEU A 221 -13.28 64.97 -14.07
N PRO A 222 -14.35 65.40 -14.75
CA PRO A 222 -15.67 64.76 -14.68
C PRO A 222 -15.72 63.50 -15.55
N VAL A 223 -16.07 62.35 -14.95
CA VAL A 223 -16.13 61.06 -15.65
C VAL A 223 -17.53 60.46 -15.53
N PRO A 224 -18.29 60.40 -16.64
CA PRO A 224 -19.56 59.69 -16.69
C PRO A 224 -19.33 58.18 -16.59
N MET A 225 -19.92 57.57 -15.57
CA MET A 225 -19.79 56.14 -15.28
C MET A 225 -21.09 55.40 -15.56
N ARG A 226 -20.97 54.13 -15.96
CA ARG A 226 -22.09 53.21 -16.22
C ARG A 226 -23.09 53.78 -17.24
N VAL A 227 -22.56 54.28 -18.35
CA VAL A 227 -23.38 54.80 -19.45
C VAL A 227 -24.03 53.63 -20.20
N GLU A 228 -25.36 53.67 -20.35
CA GLU A 228 -26.16 52.65 -21.05
C GLU A 228 -26.77 53.23 -22.33
N ASP A 229 -26.75 52.45 -23.42
CA ASP A 229 -27.20 52.88 -24.75
C ASP A 229 -28.72 52.67 -25.02
N GLY A 230 -29.51 52.35 -23.98
CA GLY A 230 -30.90 51.87 -24.13
C GLY A 230 -31.94 52.90 -24.58
N GLU A 231 -31.75 54.20 -24.32
CA GLU A 231 -32.71 55.26 -24.68
C GLU A 231 -31.97 56.51 -25.21
N THR A 232 -31.74 56.57 -26.52
CA THR A 232 -30.84 57.53 -27.18
C THR A 232 -31.19 59.01 -26.92
N SER A 233 -32.48 59.36 -26.87
CA SER A 233 -32.92 60.76 -26.68
C SER A 233 -32.68 61.27 -25.24
N ARG A 234 -32.91 60.44 -24.23
CA ARG A 234 -32.62 60.77 -22.82
C ARG A 234 -31.13 60.76 -22.53
N LEU A 235 -30.39 59.86 -23.17
CA LEU A 235 -28.93 59.80 -23.09
C LEU A 235 -28.30 61.09 -23.64
N GLU A 236 -28.71 61.55 -24.83
CA GLU A 236 -28.22 62.80 -25.42
C GLU A 236 -28.60 64.05 -24.61
N ALA A 237 -29.80 64.06 -24.01
CA ALA A 237 -30.19 65.13 -23.08
C ALA A 237 -29.31 65.12 -21.81
N GLY A 238 -29.01 63.94 -21.26
CA GLY A 238 -28.10 63.77 -20.13
C GLY A 238 -26.67 64.22 -20.44
N ARG A 239 -26.12 63.82 -21.60
CA ARG A 239 -24.81 64.28 -22.11
C ARG A 239 -24.75 65.80 -22.22
N SER A 240 -25.76 66.41 -22.84
CA SER A 240 -25.85 67.87 -23.00
C SER A 240 -25.89 68.60 -21.64
N TYR A 241 -26.65 68.08 -20.69
CA TYR A 241 -26.76 68.63 -19.33
C TYR A 241 -25.41 68.61 -18.60
N VAL A 242 -24.71 67.48 -18.63
CA VAL A 242 -23.40 67.30 -17.99
C VAL A 242 -22.32 68.16 -18.66
N ARG A 243 -22.27 68.20 -19.99
CA ARG A 243 -21.33 69.04 -20.76
C ARG A 243 -21.46 70.51 -20.39
N SER A 244 -22.69 71.00 -20.26
CA SER A 244 -22.96 72.38 -19.83
C SER A 244 -22.55 72.63 -18.38
N GLY A 245 -22.96 71.75 -17.45
CA GLY A 245 -22.69 71.90 -16.01
C GLY A 245 -21.20 71.85 -15.66
N PHE A 246 -20.43 70.96 -16.29
CA PHE A 246 -19.02 70.79 -16.01
C PHE A 246 -18.07 71.63 -16.89
N ARG A 247 -18.59 72.41 -17.83
CA ARG A 247 -17.79 73.20 -18.79
C ARG A 247 -16.68 74.04 -18.15
N ARG A 248 -16.93 74.57 -16.94
CA ARG A 248 -15.98 75.43 -16.22
C ARG A 248 -14.80 74.69 -15.58
N PHE A 249 -14.85 73.37 -15.43
CA PHE A 249 -13.76 72.59 -14.85
C PHE A 249 -12.74 72.16 -15.91
N LEU A 250 -13.16 72.10 -17.18
CA LEU A 250 -12.31 71.81 -18.34
C LEU A 250 -11.82 73.09 -19.06
N ARG A 251 -11.51 74.16 -18.32
CA ARG A 251 -11.12 75.46 -18.90
C ARG A 251 -9.78 75.44 -19.65
N GLY A 252 -8.88 74.52 -19.30
CA GLY A 252 -7.61 74.32 -20.00
C GLY A 252 -7.73 73.59 -21.34
N TYR A 253 -8.94 73.14 -21.71
CA TYR A 253 -9.22 72.45 -22.96
C TYR A 253 -9.90 73.43 -23.92
N ASP A 254 -9.43 73.50 -25.16
CA ASP A 254 -10.10 74.24 -26.23
C ASP A 254 -11.46 73.59 -26.61
N HIS A 255 -12.13 74.11 -27.64
CA HIS A 255 -13.42 73.55 -28.06
C HIS A 255 -13.29 72.10 -28.56
N GLU A 256 -12.29 71.81 -29.38
CA GLU A 256 -12.09 70.49 -29.98
C GLU A 256 -11.63 69.46 -28.94
N GLN A 257 -10.73 69.86 -28.05
CA GLN A 257 -10.25 69.06 -26.94
C GLN A 257 -11.38 68.71 -25.96
N ARG A 258 -12.31 69.63 -25.69
CA ARG A 258 -13.49 69.34 -24.85
C ARG A 258 -14.43 68.34 -25.51
N ASP A 259 -14.72 68.52 -26.79
CA ASP A 259 -15.59 67.59 -27.52
C ASP A 259 -14.97 66.18 -27.57
N ARG A 260 -13.66 66.09 -27.81
CA ARG A 260 -12.91 64.82 -27.77
C ARG A 260 -12.90 64.19 -26.38
N TYR A 261 -12.64 64.97 -25.33
CA TYR A 261 -12.64 64.50 -23.94
C TYR A 261 -13.96 63.81 -23.57
N TRP A 262 -15.10 64.43 -23.91
CA TRP A 262 -16.41 63.86 -23.60
C TRP A 262 -16.72 62.57 -24.39
N GLY A 263 -16.11 62.37 -25.57
CA GLY A 263 -16.20 61.10 -26.29
C GLY A 263 -15.30 60.01 -25.69
N ASP A 264 -14.16 60.38 -25.12
CA ASP A 264 -13.15 59.45 -24.66
C ASP A 264 -13.40 58.87 -23.27
N VAL A 265 -13.93 59.68 -22.34
CA VAL A 265 -13.97 59.37 -20.90
C VAL A 265 -15.27 58.75 -20.41
N GLU A 266 -16.24 58.48 -21.29
CA GLU A 266 -17.45 57.75 -20.92
C GLU A 266 -17.12 56.28 -20.63
N ILE A 267 -17.45 55.80 -19.42
CA ILE A 267 -17.27 54.41 -19.03
C ILE A 267 -18.60 53.66 -19.25
N PRO A 268 -18.67 52.72 -20.21
CA PRO A 268 -19.90 52.01 -20.54
C PRO A 268 -20.31 51.05 -19.42
N TYR A 269 -21.61 50.82 -19.25
CA TYR A 269 -22.09 49.74 -18.39
C TYR A 269 -22.06 48.40 -19.13
N LYS A 270 -21.32 47.43 -18.59
CA LYS A 270 -21.24 46.07 -19.13
C LYS A 270 -21.73 45.08 -18.07
N VAL A 271 -22.85 44.42 -18.37
CA VAL A 271 -23.54 43.49 -17.46
C VAL A 271 -22.64 42.35 -16.98
N PHE A 272 -21.74 41.85 -17.83
CA PHE A 272 -20.78 40.80 -17.48
C PHE A 272 -19.94 41.14 -16.23
N TYR A 273 -19.44 42.37 -16.15
CA TYR A 273 -18.64 42.86 -15.02
C TYR A 273 -19.48 43.24 -13.78
N ALA A 274 -20.80 43.12 -13.84
CA ALA A 274 -21.66 43.37 -12.69
C ALA A 274 -21.79 42.16 -11.75
N TYR A 275 -21.43 40.96 -12.21
CA TYR A 275 -21.58 39.71 -11.45
C TYR A 275 -20.31 39.31 -10.68
N GLU A 276 -19.14 39.74 -11.16
CA GLU A 276 -17.83 39.36 -10.63
C GLU A 276 -16.91 40.59 -10.57
N GLU A 277 -16.12 40.75 -9.50
CA GLU A 277 -15.12 41.82 -9.36
C GLU A 277 -13.85 41.59 -10.23
N ILE A 278 -14.04 41.18 -11.50
CA ILE A 278 -12.98 40.93 -12.50
C ILE A 278 -12.42 42.26 -13.03
N LEU A 279 -11.11 42.37 -13.15
CA LEU A 279 -10.47 43.49 -13.85
C LEU A 279 -10.70 43.40 -15.36
N ALA A 280 -11.11 44.50 -15.99
CA ALA A 280 -11.21 44.60 -17.45
C ALA A 280 -9.86 44.39 -18.14
N THR A 281 -8.75 44.79 -17.50
CA THR A 281 -7.37 44.51 -17.96
C THR A 281 -7.03 43.02 -18.05
N VAL A 282 -7.82 42.16 -17.41
CA VAL A 282 -7.69 40.70 -17.46
C VAL A 282 -8.80 40.09 -18.33
N GLY A 283 -10.04 40.51 -18.13
CA GLY A 283 -11.22 39.93 -18.78
C GLY A 283 -11.38 40.28 -20.26
N ASP A 284 -11.15 41.53 -20.64
CA ASP A 284 -11.28 41.98 -22.03
C ASP A 284 -10.03 41.59 -22.83
N ARG A 285 -10.16 41.46 -24.15
CA ARG A 285 -8.99 41.35 -25.02
C ARG A 285 -8.47 42.75 -25.37
N PRO A 286 -7.14 42.95 -25.40
CA PRO A 286 -6.55 44.21 -25.84
C PRO A 286 -7.02 44.60 -27.24
N ARG A 287 -7.07 45.91 -27.53
CA ARG A 287 -7.40 46.48 -28.85
C ARG A 287 -8.80 46.16 -29.38
N GLN A 288 -9.74 45.80 -28.50
CA GLN A 288 -11.16 45.69 -28.85
C GLN A 288 -11.86 47.03 -28.61
N GLU A 289 -12.23 47.72 -29.70
CA GLU A 289 -13.04 48.93 -29.64
C GLU A 289 -14.40 48.64 -28.99
N GLY A 290 -14.85 49.50 -28.06
CA GLY A 290 -16.10 49.34 -27.33
C GLY A 290 -16.05 48.39 -26.11
N SER A 291 -14.87 47.84 -25.78
CA SER A 291 -14.60 47.11 -24.53
C SER A 291 -14.49 48.07 -23.33
N LEU A 292 -14.58 47.52 -22.11
CA LEU A 292 -14.43 48.31 -20.89
C LEU A 292 -12.95 48.68 -20.67
N LEU A 293 -12.03 47.78 -21.05
CA LEU A 293 -10.59 48.04 -21.10
C LEU A 293 -10.26 49.27 -21.95
N ALA A 294 -10.78 49.35 -23.19
CA ALA A 294 -10.51 50.47 -24.08
C ALA A 294 -10.98 51.82 -23.50
N ALA A 295 -12.05 51.82 -22.69
CA ALA A 295 -12.51 53.02 -21.98
C ALA A 295 -11.55 53.42 -20.85
N TYR A 296 -11.01 52.46 -20.11
CA TYR A 296 -10.01 52.72 -19.07
C TYR A 296 -8.65 53.12 -19.62
N GLU A 297 -8.24 52.62 -20.78
CA GLU A 297 -7.04 53.06 -21.50
C GLU A 297 -7.14 54.55 -21.88
N ARG A 298 -8.26 54.95 -22.49
CA ARG A 298 -8.53 56.37 -22.80
C ARG A 298 -8.56 57.26 -21.56
N LEU A 299 -9.23 56.81 -20.49
CA LEU A 299 -9.26 57.56 -19.23
C LEU A 299 -7.85 57.67 -18.63
N THR A 300 -7.06 56.60 -18.64
CA THR A 300 -5.66 56.61 -18.17
C THR A 300 -4.79 57.56 -18.98
N ALA A 301 -4.98 57.61 -20.30
CA ALA A 301 -4.31 58.58 -21.17
C ALA A 301 -4.64 60.03 -20.78
N HIS A 302 -5.91 60.34 -20.49
CA HIS A 302 -6.30 61.67 -20.02
C HIS A 302 -5.74 62.01 -18.63
N LEU A 303 -5.71 61.04 -17.71
CA LEU A 303 -5.16 61.22 -16.36
C LEU A 303 -3.65 61.47 -16.37
N THR A 304 -2.92 60.70 -17.18
CA THR A 304 -1.47 60.79 -17.30
C THR A 304 -0.99 61.83 -18.32
N GLU A 305 -1.92 62.55 -18.95
CA GLU A 305 -1.62 63.53 -20.02
C GLU A 305 -0.84 62.91 -21.18
N GLY A 306 -1.19 61.66 -21.52
CA GLY A 306 -0.66 60.91 -22.66
C GLY A 306 0.61 60.11 -22.38
N GLN A 307 1.12 60.10 -21.14
CA GLN A 307 2.30 59.30 -20.77
C GLN A 307 2.05 57.79 -20.82
N VAL A 308 0.82 57.35 -20.52
CA VAL A 308 0.40 55.94 -20.62
C VAL A 308 -0.88 55.88 -21.42
N GLN A 309 -0.85 55.22 -22.58
CA GLN A 309 -1.95 55.24 -23.55
C GLN A 309 -2.67 53.89 -23.67
N GLU A 310 -1.95 52.77 -23.54
CA GLU A 310 -2.50 51.42 -23.67
C GLU A 310 -1.93 50.48 -22.61
N LEU A 311 -2.64 49.39 -22.34
CA LEU A 311 -2.20 48.29 -21.50
C LEU A 311 -1.08 47.51 -22.20
N VAL A 312 -0.01 47.16 -21.48
CA VAL A 312 0.92 46.12 -21.95
C VAL A 312 0.23 44.75 -21.72
N PRO A 313 -0.12 44.02 -22.80
CA PRO A 313 -0.98 42.85 -22.68
C PRO A 313 -0.26 41.67 -22.06
N LEU A 314 -1.01 40.86 -21.30
CA LEU A 314 -0.57 39.55 -20.84
C LEU A 314 -0.62 38.55 -22.00
N ASP A 315 0.19 37.49 -21.92
CA ASP A 315 0.06 36.33 -22.81
C ASP A 315 -1.36 35.73 -22.70
N ASP A 316 -1.90 35.23 -23.80
CA ASP A 316 -3.28 34.73 -23.84
C ASP A 316 -3.51 33.54 -22.89
N ILE A 317 -2.51 32.69 -22.67
CA ILE A 317 -2.59 31.55 -21.75
C ILE A 317 -2.61 32.06 -20.30
N ASP A 318 -1.71 32.98 -19.96
CA ASP A 318 -1.64 33.57 -18.62
C ASP A 318 -2.91 34.37 -18.30
N ARG A 319 -3.45 35.08 -19.29
CA ARG A 319 -4.72 35.82 -19.20
C ARG A 319 -5.89 34.86 -18.91
N GLU A 320 -6.00 33.74 -19.64
CA GLU A 320 -7.05 32.74 -19.39
C GLU A 320 -6.95 32.07 -18.01
N VAL A 321 -5.72 31.79 -17.55
CA VAL A 321 -5.47 31.27 -16.19
C VAL A 321 -5.87 32.29 -15.14
N LEU A 322 -5.54 33.57 -15.34
CA LEU A 322 -5.88 34.65 -14.41
C LEU A 322 -7.39 34.92 -14.37
N ILE A 323 -8.10 34.92 -15.51
CA ILE A 323 -9.56 35.06 -15.55
C ILE A 323 -10.24 34.04 -14.64
N LYS A 324 -9.78 32.77 -14.66
CA LYS A 324 -10.34 31.70 -13.83
C LYS A 324 -10.18 31.96 -12.32
N ARG A 325 -9.19 32.75 -11.90
CA ARG A 325 -8.98 33.07 -10.48
C ARG A 325 -9.97 34.09 -9.92
N PHE A 326 -10.62 34.85 -10.79
CA PHE A 326 -11.62 35.85 -10.40
C PHE A 326 -13.06 35.34 -10.40
N TRP A 327 -13.33 34.18 -11.00
CA TRP A 327 -14.68 33.61 -10.98
C TRP A 327 -15.03 33.19 -9.57
N ARG A 328 -16.21 33.60 -9.08
CA ARG A 328 -16.78 32.96 -7.89
C ARG A 328 -16.81 31.46 -8.16
N PRO A 329 -16.44 30.63 -7.17
CA PRO A 329 -16.85 29.25 -7.20
C PRO A 329 -18.37 29.28 -7.33
N ALA A 330 -18.90 28.96 -8.50
CA ALA A 330 -20.32 28.70 -8.63
C ALA A 330 -20.68 27.70 -7.51
N ALA A 331 -21.88 27.81 -6.94
CA ALA A 331 -22.47 26.73 -6.17
C ALA A 331 -22.67 25.53 -7.10
N ARG A 332 -21.56 24.93 -7.51
CA ARG A 332 -21.46 23.68 -8.22
C ARG A 332 -21.50 22.67 -7.12
N ARG A 333 -22.48 21.76 -7.19
CA ARG A 333 -22.19 20.40 -6.75
C ARG A 333 -20.86 20.03 -7.40
N GLY A 334 -19.89 19.67 -6.58
CA GLY A 334 -18.60 19.19 -7.01
C GLY A 334 -18.77 18.17 -8.12
N LEU A 335 -17.75 18.05 -8.96
CA LEU A 335 -17.68 16.93 -9.89
C LEU A 335 -17.73 15.62 -9.08
N TYR A 336 -17.18 15.65 -7.86
CA TYR A 336 -17.23 14.60 -6.86
C TYR A 336 -17.91 15.11 -5.59
N ASP A 337 -18.61 14.21 -4.92
CA ASP A 337 -19.19 14.47 -3.61
C ASP A 337 -18.06 14.44 -2.56
N PHE A 338 -17.14 13.46 -2.65
CA PHE A 338 -16.02 13.34 -1.71
C PHE A 338 -14.66 13.20 -2.40
N TYR A 339 -13.66 13.90 -1.89
CA TYR A 339 -12.23 13.63 -2.11
C TYR A 339 -11.67 12.93 -0.87
N ILE A 340 -10.91 11.84 -1.03
CA ILE A 340 -10.29 11.13 0.10
C ILE A 340 -8.80 11.46 0.19
N SER A 341 -8.46 12.32 1.15
CA SER A 341 -7.08 12.70 1.47
C SER A 341 -6.44 11.64 2.36
N HIS A 342 -5.39 10.99 1.87
CA HIS A 342 -4.72 9.89 2.56
C HIS A 342 -3.24 9.79 2.17
N VAL A 343 -2.42 9.22 3.07
CA VAL A 343 -1.06 8.78 2.73
C VAL A 343 -1.10 7.37 2.11
N PRO A 344 -0.08 6.95 1.36
CA PRO A 344 -0.03 5.60 0.78
C PRO A 344 -0.24 4.46 1.79
N SER A 345 0.16 4.65 3.05
CA SER A 345 -0.05 3.65 4.11
C SER A 345 -1.51 3.43 4.49
N ASP A 346 -2.38 4.40 4.20
CA ASP A 346 -3.80 4.40 4.59
C ASP A 346 -4.70 4.06 3.39
N GLN A 347 -4.11 3.67 2.26
CA GLN A 347 -4.81 3.41 1.01
C GLN A 347 -5.91 2.37 1.13
N GLN A 348 -5.71 1.30 1.93
CA GLN A 348 -6.74 0.29 2.17
C GLN A 348 -8.01 0.89 2.78
N TRP A 349 -7.85 1.81 3.74
CA TRP A 349 -8.97 2.55 4.31
C TRP A 349 -9.63 3.47 3.28
N ALA A 350 -8.83 4.17 2.47
CA ALA A 350 -9.35 5.05 1.43
C ALA A 350 -10.18 4.31 0.38
N GLU A 351 -9.72 3.15 -0.08
CA GLU A 351 -10.42 2.29 -1.05
C GLU A 351 -11.71 1.70 -0.47
N TRP A 352 -11.66 1.20 0.77
CA TRP A 352 -12.86 0.67 1.44
C TRP A 352 -13.91 1.76 1.67
N ILE A 353 -13.49 2.95 2.11
CA ILE A 353 -14.37 4.11 2.27
C ILE A 353 -15.00 4.50 0.93
N ALA A 354 -14.17 4.65 -0.13
CA ALA A 354 -14.65 4.98 -1.47
C ALA A 354 -15.70 3.98 -1.98
N ALA A 355 -15.43 2.68 -1.86
CA ALA A 355 -16.32 1.63 -2.36
C ALA A 355 -17.69 1.65 -1.68
N HIS A 356 -17.75 1.91 -0.36
CA HIS A 356 -19.03 1.98 0.36
C HIS A 356 -19.79 3.27 0.07
N LEU A 357 -19.09 4.41 -0.07
CA LEU A 357 -19.71 5.67 -0.45
C LEU A 357 -20.28 5.59 -1.88
N GLU A 358 -19.55 5.03 -2.83
CA GLU A 358 -20.05 4.85 -4.20
C GLU A 358 -21.25 3.90 -4.28
N ARG A 359 -21.23 2.79 -3.52
CA ARG A 359 -22.40 1.90 -3.40
C ARG A 359 -23.62 2.60 -2.78
N ALA A 360 -23.40 3.62 -1.97
CA ALA A 360 -24.45 4.47 -1.41
C ALA A 360 -24.87 5.62 -2.36
N GLY A 361 -24.29 5.71 -3.56
CA GLY A 361 -24.67 6.67 -4.60
C GLY A 361 -23.87 7.98 -4.58
N TYR A 362 -22.74 8.04 -3.87
CA TYR A 362 -21.83 9.19 -3.89
C TYR A 362 -20.78 9.09 -5.01
N ARG A 363 -20.38 10.22 -5.56
CA ARG A 363 -19.24 10.35 -6.49
C ARG A 363 -17.97 10.58 -5.67
N VAL A 364 -16.98 9.72 -5.78
CA VAL A 364 -15.75 9.80 -4.97
C VAL A 364 -14.52 9.92 -5.86
N TRP A 365 -13.63 10.85 -5.52
CA TRP A 365 -12.31 10.97 -6.13
C TRP A 365 -11.25 10.28 -5.25
N LEU A 366 -10.46 9.38 -5.85
CA LEU A 366 -9.39 8.63 -5.18
C LEU A 366 -8.09 8.65 -6.02
N ASN A 367 -6.98 8.88 -5.33
CA ASN A 367 -5.65 9.31 -5.80
C ASN A 367 -4.87 8.36 -6.76
N ARG A 368 -5.52 7.46 -7.50
CA ARG A 368 -4.83 6.38 -8.26
C ARG A 368 -5.24 6.26 -9.73
N TRP A 369 -6.36 6.82 -10.18
CA TRP A 369 -6.96 6.35 -11.46
C TRP A 369 -7.39 7.41 -12.48
N GLU A 370 -7.27 8.71 -12.18
CA GLU A 370 -7.83 9.78 -13.04
C GLU A 370 -6.81 10.79 -13.59
N VAL A 371 -5.52 10.57 -13.35
CA VAL A 371 -4.45 11.45 -13.85
C VAL A 371 -4.09 11.10 -15.29
N ARG A 372 -4.14 12.08 -16.18
CA ARG A 372 -3.72 11.89 -17.58
C ARG A 372 -2.20 11.75 -17.66
N PRO A 373 -1.64 10.89 -18.52
CA PRO A 373 -0.20 10.85 -18.75
C PRO A 373 0.34 12.24 -19.16
N GLY A 374 1.28 12.79 -18.39
CA GLY A 374 1.95 14.07 -18.68
C GLY A 374 1.51 15.28 -17.85
N SER A 375 0.51 15.18 -16.97
CA SER A 375 0.13 16.27 -16.04
C SER A 375 1.02 16.32 -14.78
N ARG A 376 1.19 17.53 -14.20
CA ARG A 376 1.86 17.70 -12.91
C ARG A 376 0.94 17.25 -11.78
N TRP A 377 1.40 16.28 -11.01
CA TRP A 377 0.65 15.61 -9.94
C TRP A 377 0.02 16.57 -8.90
N PRO A 378 0.72 17.61 -8.40
CA PRO A 378 0.14 18.54 -7.42
C PRO A 378 -1.04 19.35 -7.99
N ASP A 379 -0.97 19.73 -9.27
CA ASP A 379 -2.00 20.56 -9.92
C ASP A 379 -3.31 19.78 -10.11
N GLU A 380 -3.24 18.47 -10.33
CA GLU A 380 -4.42 17.60 -10.46
C GLU A 380 -5.07 17.32 -9.10
N ILE A 381 -4.27 17.14 -8.04
CA ILE A 381 -4.76 17.02 -6.66
C ILE A 381 -5.49 18.30 -6.24
N GLU A 382 -4.88 19.46 -6.47
CA GLU A 382 -5.48 20.75 -6.16
C GLU A 382 -6.83 20.92 -6.89
N LYS A 383 -6.87 20.62 -8.19
CA LYS A 383 -8.13 20.64 -8.97
C LYS A 383 -9.18 19.68 -8.41
N ALA A 384 -8.79 18.47 -8.02
CA ALA A 384 -9.72 17.47 -7.49
C ALA A 384 -10.31 17.89 -6.13
N ILE A 385 -9.48 18.44 -5.24
CA ILE A 385 -9.91 18.99 -3.94
C ILE A 385 -10.87 20.16 -4.15
N LEU A 386 -10.55 21.07 -5.08
CA LEU A 386 -11.42 22.20 -5.40
C LEU A 386 -12.72 21.78 -6.09
N ALA A 387 -12.69 20.69 -6.87
CA ALA A 387 -13.83 20.11 -7.56
C ALA A 387 -14.67 19.16 -6.71
N SER A 388 -14.33 18.94 -5.44
CA SER A 388 -15.08 18.07 -4.53
C SER A 388 -15.88 18.86 -3.51
N ASP A 389 -17.08 18.38 -3.17
CA ASP A 389 -17.95 19.04 -2.18
C ASP A 389 -17.39 18.94 -0.76
N ALA A 390 -16.80 17.79 -0.39
CA ALA A 390 -16.11 17.60 0.88
C ALA A 390 -14.82 16.77 0.75
N VAL A 391 -13.90 16.99 1.67
CA VAL A 391 -12.61 16.30 1.80
C VAL A 391 -12.65 15.44 3.06
N LEU A 392 -12.55 14.12 2.89
CA LEU A 392 -12.39 13.17 3.97
C LEU A 392 -10.89 13.03 4.27
N ALA A 393 -10.45 13.60 5.39
CA ALA A 393 -9.06 13.56 5.84
C ALA A 393 -8.82 12.32 6.70
N LEU A 394 -8.19 11.28 6.13
CA LEU A 394 -7.89 10.06 6.89
C LEU A 394 -6.80 10.34 7.92
N LEU A 395 -7.09 10.07 9.19
CA LEU A 395 -6.15 10.24 10.29
C LEU A 395 -5.53 8.91 10.69
N SER A 396 -4.21 8.86 10.58
CA SER A 396 -3.32 7.82 11.08
C SER A 396 -2.03 8.47 11.60
N PRO A 397 -1.19 7.74 12.38
CA PRO A 397 0.11 8.27 12.80
C PRO A 397 1.01 8.71 11.64
N ALA A 398 0.88 8.08 10.46
CA ALA A 398 1.64 8.43 9.27
C ALA A 398 1.08 9.68 8.57
N ALA A 399 -0.25 9.77 8.41
CA ALA A 399 -0.90 10.94 7.84
C ALA A 399 -0.60 12.23 8.62
N VAL A 400 -0.62 12.15 9.95
CA VAL A 400 -0.32 13.28 10.83
C VAL A 400 1.10 13.83 10.63
N ARG A 401 2.06 13.00 10.19
CA ARG A 401 3.45 13.41 9.93
C ARG A 401 3.72 13.86 8.49
N SER A 402 2.79 13.61 7.56
CA SER A 402 2.99 13.89 6.14
C SER A 402 2.74 15.37 5.80
N THR A 403 3.76 16.06 5.32
CA THR A 403 3.65 17.46 4.87
C THR A 403 2.76 17.61 3.63
N ALA A 404 2.76 16.64 2.72
CA ALA A 404 1.94 16.66 1.51
C ALA A 404 0.44 16.62 1.84
N VAL A 405 0.03 15.67 2.69
CA VAL A 405 -1.37 15.53 3.11
C VAL A 405 -1.81 16.72 3.99
N GLN A 406 -0.91 17.27 4.81
CA GLN A 406 -1.18 18.52 5.53
C GLN A 406 -1.41 19.72 4.59
N GLN A 407 -0.76 19.77 3.41
CA GLN A 407 -1.03 20.81 2.41
C GLN A 407 -2.42 20.64 1.80
N GLU A 408 -2.85 19.40 1.52
CA GLU A 408 -4.22 19.11 1.06
C GLU A 408 -5.27 19.56 2.09
N TRP A 409 -5.03 19.31 3.38
CA TRP A 409 -5.92 19.74 4.46
C TRP A 409 -5.98 21.27 4.58
N ARG A 410 -4.84 21.96 4.44
CA ARG A 410 -4.80 23.43 4.40
C ARG A 410 -5.58 23.96 3.22
N LEU A 411 -5.38 23.40 2.03
CA LEU A 411 -6.13 23.80 0.83
C LEU A 411 -7.64 23.63 1.01
N ALA A 412 -8.09 22.50 1.59
CA ALA A 412 -9.50 22.27 1.89
C ALA A 412 -10.05 23.27 2.92
N ARG A 413 -9.25 23.60 3.94
CA ARG A 413 -9.58 24.53 5.02
C ARG A 413 -9.51 26.00 4.59
N ASP A 414 -8.69 26.35 3.61
CA ASP A 414 -8.64 27.71 3.05
C ASP A 414 -9.96 28.05 2.31
N VAL A 415 -10.68 27.03 1.84
CA VAL A 415 -12.00 27.21 1.21
C VAL A 415 -13.14 27.25 2.24
N ASP A 416 -12.96 26.63 3.41
CA ASP A 416 -13.90 26.71 4.54
C ASP A 416 -13.16 26.95 5.88
N PRO A 417 -12.70 28.19 6.14
CA PRO A 417 -11.85 28.48 7.30
C PRO A 417 -12.58 28.30 8.64
N GLY A 418 -13.91 28.46 8.63
CA GLY A 418 -14.78 28.33 9.80
C GLY A 418 -15.25 26.90 10.07
N GLY A 419 -15.08 25.97 9.12
CA GLY A 419 -15.56 24.59 9.21
C GLY A 419 -17.08 24.44 9.19
N GLU A 420 -17.82 25.53 8.97
CA GLU A 420 -19.29 25.57 9.06
C GLU A 420 -19.96 24.83 7.89
N SER A 421 -19.26 24.68 6.76
CA SER A 421 -19.78 23.98 5.58
C SER A 421 -19.46 22.48 5.57
N GLY A 422 -18.70 21.99 6.55
CA GLY A 422 -18.31 20.57 6.64
C GLY A 422 -17.37 20.15 5.51
N ARG A 423 -16.66 21.11 4.89
CA ARG A 423 -15.81 20.84 3.71
C ARG A 423 -14.60 19.98 4.03
N LEU A 424 -14.09 20.01 5.25
CA LEU A 424 -13.00 19.15 5.71
C LEU A 424 -13.49 18.31 6.89
N VAL A 425 -13.49 16.99 6.73
CA VAL A 425 -13.99 16.05 7.73
C VAL A 425 -12.88 15.10 8.15
N PRO A 426 -12.40 15.18 9.41
CA PRO A 426 -11.41 14.24 9.92
C PRO A 426 -12.02 12.84 10.09
N VAL A 427 -11.37 11.80 9.54
CA VAL A 427 -11.81 10.40 9.66
C VAL A 427 -10.69 9.59 10.31
N GLU A 428 -10.81 9.29 11.59
CA GLU A 428 -9.82 8.51 12.35
C GLU A 428 -9.92 7.03 11.99
N VAL A 429 -8.95 6.55 11.22
CA VAL A 429 -8.87 5.17 10.72
C VAL A 429 -7.88 4.32 11.52
N VAL A 430 -6.89 4.96 12.14
CA VAL A 430 -5.96 4.36 13.11
C VAL A 430 -5.84 5.31 14.29
N GLU A 431 -5.81 4.76 15.51
CA GLU A 431 -5.71 5.57 16.73
C GLU A 431 -4.47 6.48 16.68
N CYS A 432 -4.70 7.78 16.77
CA CYS A 432 -3.64 8.79 16.67
C CYS A 432 -3.99 10.09 17.40
N VAL A 433 -2.98 10.93 17.63
CA VAL A 433 -3.20 12.25 18.21
C VAL A 433 -3.66 13.21 17.12
N VAL A 434 -4.93 13.64 17.19
CA VAL A 434 -5.51 14.58 16.23
C VAL A 434 -4.74 15.91 16.24
N PRO A 435 -4.25 16.37 15.06
CA PRO A 435 -3.54 17.65 14.94
C PRO A 435 -4.37 18.82 15.45
N HIS A 436 -3.73 19.80 16.07
CA HIS A 436 -4.43 20.96 16.64
C HIS A 436 -5.33 21.68 15.62
N ALA A 437 -4.86 21.76 14.37
CA ALA A 437 -5.58 22.36 13.24
C ALA A 437 -6.79 21.56 12.73
N LEU A 438 -7.18 20.45 13.36
CA LEU A 438 -8.37 19.65 12.99
C LEU A 438 -9.26 19.36 14.21
N ARG A 439 -8.89 19.80 15.42
CA ARG A 439 -9.61 19.46 16.67
C ARG A 439 -10.95 20.17 16.82
N ASP A 440 -11.11 21.30 16.14
CA ASP A 440 -12.31 22.11 16.11
C ASP A 440 -13.35 21.61 15.10
N LEU A 441 -12.99 20.63 14.27
CA LEU A 441 -13.86 20.03 13.26
C LEU A 441 -14.56 18.78 13.78
N GLN A 442 -15.78 18.54 13.30
CA GLN A 442 -16.53 17.32 13.64
C GLN A 442 -15.97 16.12 12.89
N GLY A 443 -15.35 15.17 13.63
CA GLY A 443 -14.71 13.99 13.05
C GLY A 443 -15.51 12.69 13.17
N VAL A 444 -15.12 11.69 12.38
CA VAL A 444 -15.66 10.32 12.37
C VAL A 444 -14.58 9.35 12.85
N ARG A 445 -14.86 8.51 13.84
CA ARG A 445 -13.93 7.48 14.30
C ARG A 445 -14.34 6.09 13.81
N LEU A 446 -13.48 5.51 12.96
CA LEU A 446 -13.57 4.15 12.44
C LEU A 446 -12.53 3.21 13.09
N ALA A 447 -11.47 3.78 13.68
CA ALA A 447 -10.43 3.04 14.38
C ALA A 447 -11.00 2.18 15.53
N GLY A 448 -10.68 0.88 15.53
CA GLY A 448 -11.08 -0.08 16.56
C GLY A 448 -12.49 -0.67 16.39
N GLU A 449 -13.20 -0.32 15.32
CA GLU A 449 -14.54 -0.86 15.02
C GLU A 449 -14.48 -2.12 14.14
N TYR A 450 -15.51 -2.96 14.22
CA TYR A 450 -15.73 -4.06 13.29
C TYR A 450 -16.54 -3.59 12.07
N GLU A 451 -16.39 -4.29 10.92
CA GLU A 451 -16.84 -3.78 9.61
C GLU A 451 -18.29 -3.25 9.56
N PRO A 452 -19.33 -4.00 9.99
CA PRO A 452 -20.70 -3.49 10.03
C PRO A 452 -20.87 -2.15 10.76
N ALA A 453 -20.22 -1.99 11.92
CA ALA A 453 -20.32 -0.77 12.73
C ALA A 453 -19.57 0.40 12.09
N ALA A 454 -18.35 0.14 11.57
CA ALA A 454 -17.58 1.13 10.83
C ALA A 454 -18.34 1.62 9.60
N ARG A 455 -18.97 0.69 8.85
CA ARG A 455 -19.73 1.00 7.64
C ARG A 455 -20.95 1.87 7.95
N GLN A 456 -21.69 1.50 8.99
CA GLN A 456 -22.86 2.28 9.41
C GLN A 456 -22.48 3.70 9.84
N ARG A 457 -21.39 3.86 10.60
CA ARG A 457 -20.89 5.20 11.00
C ARG A 457 -20.45 6.03 9.81
N LEU A 458 -19.67 5.45 8.89
CA LEU A 458 -19.25 6.14 7.67
C LEU A 458 -20.45 6.66 6.87
N LEU A 459 -21.44 5.80 6.60
CA LEU A 459 -22.60 6.18 5.79
C LEU A 459 -23.49 7.21 6.50
N THR A 460 -23.64 7.10 7.82
CA THR A 460 -24.39 8.09 8.62
C THR A 460 -23.71 9.45 8.57
N ALA A 461 -22.39 9.50 8.74
CA ALA A 461 -21.63 10.74 8.66
C ALA A 461 -21.67 11.35 7.25
N ALA A 462 -21.51 10.52 6.20
CA ALA A 462 -21.62 10.97 4.81
C ALA A 462 -22.98 11.64 4.52
N GLN A 463 -24.08 11.05 4.99
CA GLN A 463 -25.43 11.61 4.85
C GLN A 463 -25.64 12.91 5.62
N GLN A 464 -24.97 13.08 6.76
CA GLN A 464 -25.01 14.33 7.52
C GLN A 464 -24.26 15.46 6.82
N ILE A 465 -23.18 15.13 6.10
CA ILE A 465 -22.41 16.09 5.30
C ILE A 465 -23.23 16.51 4.07
N GLN A 466 -23.73 15.54 3.29
CA GLN A 466 -24.50 15.82 2.08
C GLN A 466 -25.35 14.62 1.63
N ALA A 467 -26.38 14.90 0.83
CA ALA A 467 -27.16 13.86 0.17
C ALA A 467 -26.41 13.29 -1.05
N PRO A 468 -26.59 11.99 -1.37
CA PRO A 468 -25.95 11.37 -2.53
C PRO A 468 -26.41 12.05 -3.82
N SER A 469 -25.46 12.33 -4.72
CA SER A 469 -25.74 13.04 -5.97
C SER A 469 -26.43 12.18 -7.03
N GLY A 470 -26.58 10.87 -6.81
CA GLY A 470 -27.35 9.96 -7.66
C GLY A 470 -26.73 9.70 -9.04
N GLY A 471 -25.46 10.04 -9.23
CA GLY A 471 -24.75 9.90 -10.50
C GLY A 471 -23.64 8.86 -10.43
N HIS A 472 -23.72 7.83 -11.27
CA HIS A 472 -22.58 6.95 -11.57
C HIS A 472 -21.71 7.63 -12.63
N LEU A 473 -20.63 8.29 -12.22
CA LEU A 473 -19.59 8.70 -13.18
C LEU A 473 -18.82 7.43 -13.59
N TYR A 474 -19.13 6.91 -14.77
CA TYR A 474 -18.48 5.79 -15.48
C TYR A 474 -18.59 4.40 -14.84
N HIS A 475 -19.29 3.51 -15.56
CA HIS A 475 -19.23 2.07 -15.38
C HIS A 475 -17.80 1.54 -15.54
N ARG A 476 -17.29 0.88 -14.50
CA ARG A 476 -16.70 -0.46 -14.65
C ARG A 476 -17.45 -1.37 -13.69
N ASP A 477 -18.23 -2.30 -14.23
CA ASP A 477 -18.99 -3.33 -13.51
C ASP A 477 -18.12 -4.34 -12.72
N HIS A 478 -16.87 -4.01 -12.41
CA HIS A 478 -15.91 -4.90 -11.78
C HIS A 478 -15.03 -4.19 -10.74
N ARG A 479 -15.59 -3.34 -9.86
CA ARG A 479 -14.89 -3.09 -8.59
C ARG A 479 -15.10 -4.32 -7.69
N PRO A 480 -14.06 -5.14 -7.40
CA PRO A 480 -14.20 -6.17 -6.37
C PRO A 480 -14.62 -5.51 -5.05
N PRO A 481 -15.35 -6.21 -4.17
CA PRO A 481 -15.60 -5.69 -2.84
C PRO A 481 -14.26 -5.35 -2.17
N ALA A 482 -14.05 -4.07 -1.85
CA ALA A 482 -12.90 -3.67 -1.04
C ALA A 482 -13.03 -4.37 0.33
N ARG A 483 -12.02 -5.18 0.70
CA ARG A 483 -11.99 -5.89 1.98
C ARG A 483 -11.83 -4.88 3.13
N PHE A 484 -12.41 -5.19 4.29
CA PHE A 484 -12.28 -4.32 5.46
C PHE A 484 -10.79 -4.16 5.85
N PRO A 485 -10.33 -2.94 6.15
CA PRO A 485 -8.92 -2.70 6.44
C PRO A 485 -8.38 -3.53 7.61
N GLY A 486 -7.20 -4.14 7.42
CA GLY A 486 -6.59 -5.05 8.39
C GLY A 486 -7.11 -6.49 8.37
N GLN A 487 -8.06 -6.86 7.51
CA GLN A 487 -8.40 -8.27 7.28
C GLN A 487 -7.47 -8.89 6.22
N PRO A 488 -6.79 -10.02 6.52
CA PRO A 488 -6.04 -10.75 5.51
C PRO A 488 -6.98 -11.32 4.44
N PRO A 489 -6.47 -11.68 3.25
CA PRO A 489 -7.24 -12.44 2.28
C PRO A 489 -7.67 -13.79 2.86
N ASP A 490 -8.75 -14.36 2.31
CA ASP A 490 -9.30 -15.64 2.78
C ASP A 490 -8.26 -16.77 2.74
N VAL A 491 -7.29 -16.66 1.82
CA VAL A 491 -6.15 -17.56 1.71
C VAL A 491 -4.86 -16.77 1.95
N SER A 492 -4.39 -16.81 3.19
CA SER A 492 -3.11 -16.22 3.58
C SER A 492 -2.46 -16.93 4.74
N ASN A 493 -1.12 -16.95 4.75
CA ASN A 493 -0.30 -17.45 5.86
C ASN A 493 0.73 -16.38 6.31
N LEU A 494 0.40 -15.09 6.16
CA LEU A 494 1.32 -14.01 6.50
C LEU A 494 1.80 -14.10 7.95
N PRO A 495 3.13 -14.05 8.20
CA PRO A 495 3.69 -13.96 9.55
C PRO A 495 3.19 -12.73 10.31
N SER A 496 3.29 -12.75 11.64
CA SER A 496 2.90 -11.62 12.50
C SER A 496 3.63 -10.33 12.11
N ARG A 497 2.88 -9.23 12.01
CA ARG A 497 3.44 -7.93 11.63
C ARG A 497 4.37 -7.38 12.72
N PRO A 498 5.65 -7.10 12.44
CA PRO A 498 6.58 -6.57 13.43
C PRO A 498 6.20 -5.15 13.84
N ARG A 499 6.18 -4.87 15.15
CA ARG A 499 5.94 -3.53 15.70
C ARG A 499 6.93 -3.22 16.83
N PRO A 500 7.48 -1.98 16.90
CA PRO A 500 7.31 -0.89 15.93
C PRO A 500 8.14 -1.10 14.65
N PHE A 501 7.55 -0.81 13.48
CA PHE A 501 8.26 -0.72 12.20
C PHE A 501 8.31 0.74 11.77
N ILE A 502 9.51 1.30 11.60
CA ILE A 502 9.72 2.73 11.33
C ILE A 502 10.74 2.93 10.21
N GLY A 503 10.42 3.84 9.30
CA GLY A 503 11.17 4.08 8.07
C GLY A 503 10.76 3.14 6.93
N ARG A 504 11.49 3.20 5.82
CA ARG A 504 11.29 2.38 4.61
C ARG A 504 10.06 2.70 3.74
N ASP A 505 9.39 3.82 3.97
CA ASP A 505 8.20 4.17 3.19
C ASP A 505 8.51 4.35 1.70
N GLU A 506 9.66 4.93 1.36
CA GLU A 506 10.10 5.11 -0.04
C GLU A 506 10.44 3.76 -0.69
N GLU A 507 11.15 2.87 0.00
CA GLU A 507 11.50 1.54 -0.52
C GLU A 507 10.25 0.65 -0.68
N ILE A 508 9.31 0.71 0.26
CA ILE A 508 8.03 -0.01 0.19
C ILE A 508 7.17 0.55 -0.96
N TYR A 509 7.17 1.86 -1.18
CA TYR A 509 6.49 2.47 -2.32
C TYR A 509 7.15 2.10 -3.64
N ALA A 510 8.48 2.04 -3.71
CA ALA A 510 9.21 1.61 -4.90
C ALA A 510 8.86 0.16 -5.27
N LEU A 511 8.76 -0.74 -4.28
CA LEU A 511 8.27 -2.12 -4.48
C LEU A 511 6.84 -2.13 -5.03
N TRP A 512 5.93 -1.36 -4.43
CA TRP A 512 4.57 -1.27 -4.94
C TRP A 512 4.54 -0.74 -6.38
N SER A 513 5.27 0.33 -6.65
CA SER A 513 5.35 0.92 -7.99
C SER A 513 5.91 -0.06 -9.02
N GLY A 514 6.87 -0.91 -8.63
CA GLY A 514 7.42 -1.95 -9.50
C GLY A 514 6.36 -2.93 -10.00
N PHE A 515 5.43 -3.38 -9.14
CA PHE A 515 4.39 -4.35 -9.52
C PHE A 515 3.31 -3.72 -10.40
N HIS A 516 3.19 -2.39 -10.40
CA HIS A 516 2.11 -1.67 -11.10
C HIS A 516 2.55 -0.96 -12.38
N HIS A 517 3.81 -0.53 -12.45
CA HIS A 517 4.30 0.35 -13.52
C HIS A 517 5.52 -0.23 -14.27
N SER A 518 6.12 -1.31 -13.78
CA SER A 518 7.24 -1.97 -14.46
C SER A 518 6.79 -3.22 -15.21
N ASN A 519 7.57 -3.63 -16.21
CA ASN A 519 7.36 -4.92 -16.89
C ASN A 519 7.92 -6.12 -16.08
N ALA A 520 8.59 -5.88 -14.94
CA ALA A 520 9.19 -6.92 -14.12
C ALA A 520 8.18 -7.42 -13.08
N ARG A 521 7.79 -8.70 -13.20
CA ARG A 521 6.81 -9.38 -12.32
C ARG A 521 7.41 -9.89 -11.01
N SER A 522 8.74 -9.97 -10.98
CA SER A 522 9.51 -10.41 -9.83
C SER A 522 10.29 -9.24 -9.28
N GLN A 523 10.22 -9.02 -7.98
CA GLN A 523 10.98 -7.97 -7.30
C GLN A 523 11.79 -8.57 -6.16
N ALA A 524 13.05 -8.16 -6.01
CA ALA A 524 13.95 -8.65 -4.99
C ALA A 524 14.40 -7.53 -4.06
N ILE A 525 14.16 -7.70 -2.76
CA ILE A 525 14.72 -6.85 -1.71
C ILE A 525 16.12 -7.37 -1.35
N CYS A 526 17.15 -6.59 -1.67
CA CYS A 526 18.54 -6.96 -1.53
C CYS A 526 19.22 -6.17 -0.40
N GLY A 527 20.19 -6.77 0.30
CA GLY A 527 20.91 -6.08 1.36
C GLY A 527 21.58 -6.98 2.39
N LEU A 528 22.35 -6.37 3.29
CA LEU A 528 23.13 -7.07 4.33
C LEU A 528 22.24 -7.84 5.34
N ALA A 529 22.84 -8.76 6.10
CA ALA A 529 22.15 -9.41 7.22
C ALA A 529 21.71 -8.37 8.27
N GLY A 530 20.55 -8.56 8.89
CA GLY A 530 20.04 -7.65 9.93
C GLY A 530 19.58 -6.26 9.44
N ILE A 531 19.66 -5.96 8.14
CA ILE A 531 19.27 -4.66 7.56
C ILE A 531 17.74 -4.45 7.48
N GLY A 532 16.96 -5.50 7.72
CA GLY A 532 15.49 -5.48 7.73
C GLY A 532 14.79 -5.97 6.46
N LYS A 533 15.45 -6.74 5.57
CA LYS A 533 14.82 -7.23 4.31
C LYS A 533 13.49 -7.96 4.54
N THR A 534 13.51 -8.97 5.40
CA THR A 534 12.33 -9.76 5.80
C THR A 534 11.26 -8.86 6.41
N ALA A 535 11.64 -7.96 7.31
CA ALA A 535 10.71 -7.01 7.93
C ALA A 535 10.08 -6.06 6.88
N THR A 536 10.83 -5.58 5.90
CA THR A 536 10.34 -4.73 4.82
C THR A 536 9.40 -5.49 3.88
N ALA A 537 9.72 -6.72 3.48
CA ALA A 537 8.83 -7.56 2.67
C ALA A 537 7.54 -7.89 3.41
N LEU A 538 7.65 -8.17 4.70
CA LEU A 538 6.50 -8.46 5.55
C LEU A 538 5.62 -7.23 5.74
N GLU A 539 6.22 -6.06 5.97
CA GLU A 539 5.48 -4.80 6.05
C GLU A 539 4.81 -4.46 4.71
N PHE A 540 5.48 -4.68 3.57
CA PHE A 540 4.88 -4.55 2.25
C PHE A 540 3.66 -5.49 2.11
N ALA A 541 3.83 -6.77 2.42
CA ALA A 541 2.77 -7.75 2.28
C ALA A 541 1.58 -7.43 3.20
N HIS A 542 1.81 -6.98 4.44
CA HIS A 542 0.75 -6.51 5.33
C HIS A 542 0.08 -5.21 4.84
N ARG A 543 0.85 -4.25 4.31
CA ARG A 543 0.33 -2.97 3.81
C ARG A 543 -0.54 -3.15 2.55
N TYR A 544 -0.17 -4.09 1.67
CA TYR A 544 -0.82 -4.29 0.37
C TYR A 544 -1.56 -5.63 0.23
N ALA A 545 -1.70 -6.43 1.29
CA ALA A 545 -2.38 -7.73 1.25
C ALA A 545 -3.79 -7.67 0.62
N HIS A 546 -4.47 -6.55 0.79
CA HIS A 546 -5.83 -6.31 0.30
C HIS A 546 -5.95 -6.19 -1.21
N GLU A 547 -4.85 -5.87 -1.91
CA GLU A 547 -4.82 -5.83 -3.37
C GLU A 547 -4.80 -7.24 -3.98
N TYR A 548 -4.60 -8.26 -3.15
CA TYR A 548 -4.43 -9.65 -3.53
C TYR A 548 -5.57 -10.52 -3.00
N GLU A 549 -6.01 -11.49 -3.80
CA GLU A 549 -6.97 -12.51 -3.37
C GLU A 549 -6.28 -13.63 -2.57
N VAL A 550 -4.98 -13.80 -2.82
CA VAL A 550 -4.10 -14.79 -2.17
C VAL A 550 -2.78 -14.11 -1.84
N VAL A 551 -2.35 -14.22 -0.58
CA VAL A 551 -1.01 -13.79 -0.16
C VAL A 551 -0.33 -14.92 0.55
N TRP A 552 0.71 -15.49 -0.06
CA TRP A 552 1.40 -16.64 0.47
C TRP A 552 2.87 -16.34 0.75
N TRP A 553 3.25 -16.44 2.01
CA TRP A 553 4.60 -16.31 2.50
C TRP A 553 5.27 -17.67 2.58
N MET A 554 6.43 -17.83 1.95
CA MET A 554 7.23 -19.03 2.01
C MET A 554 8.71 -18.70 2.16
N ARG A 555 9.45 -19.61 2.79
CA ARG A 555 10.91 -19.52 2.81
C ARG A 555 11.45 -19.95 1.44
N ALA A 556 12.63 -19.47 1.11
CA ALA A 556 13.33 -19.78 -0.13
C ALA A 556 14.84 -19.98 0.11
N THR A 557 15.21 -20.34 1.34
CA THR A 557 16.58 -20.66 1.73
C THR A 557 17.18 -21.78 0.88
N ARG A 558 16.35 -22.71 0.42
CA ARG A 558 16.72 -23.80 -0.49
C ARG A 558 15.68 -23.97 -1.60
N PRO A 559 16.04 -24.52 -2.77
CA PRO A 559 15.10 -24.73 -3.88
C PRO A 559 13.84 -25.53 -3.51
N GLU A 560 13.97 -26.48 -2.59
CA GLU A 560 12.86 -27.30 -2.09
C GLU A 560 11.82 -26.52 -1.26
N ASP A 561 12.21 -25.44 -0.56
CA ASP A 561 11.30 -24.65 0.27
C ASP A 561 10.16 -24.03 -0.58
N ALA A 562 10.46 -23.67 -1.83
CA ALA A 562 9.49 -23.12 -2.77
C ALA A 562 8.45 -24.16 -3.22
N VAL A 563 8.86 -25.42 -3.41
CA VAL A 563 7.98 -26.51 -3.82
C VAL A 563 7.02 -26.84 -2.68
N ASP A 564 7.54 -27.01 -1.46
CA ASP A 564 6.73 -27.27 -0.27
C ASP A 564 5.79 -26.09 0.04
N GLY A 565 6.27 -24.85 -0.12
CA GLY A 565 5.46 -23.64 0.04
C GLY A 565 4.26 -23.60 -0.92
N LEU A 566 4.47 -23.95 -2.19
CA LEU A 566 3.42 -24.03 -3.20
C LEU A 566 2.46 -25.20 -2.97
N ALA A 567 2.93 -26.33 -2.46
CA ALA A 567 2.08 -27.46 -2.09
C ALA A 567 1.12 -27.09 -0.94
N HIS A 568 1.61 -26.38 0.08
CA HIS A 568 0.76 -25.85 1.16
C HIS A 568 -0.24 -24.82 0.65
N LEU A 569 0.14 -23.98 -0.32
CA LEU A 569 -0.79 -23.07 -0.98
C LEU A 569 -1.91 -23.82 -1.71
N ALA A 570 -1.58 -24.88 -2.46
CA ALA A 570 -2.56 -25.70 -3.14
C ALA A 570 -3.57 -26.33 -2.17
N ALA A 571 -3.08 -26.85 -1.03
CA ALA A 571 -3.93 -27.36 0.04
C ALA A 571 -4.84 -26.27 0.63
N ALA A 572 -4.31 -25.07 0.86
CA ALA A 572 -5.09 -23.94 1.39
C ALA A 572 -6.15 -23.43 0.40
N LEU A 573 -5.93 -23.61 -0.90
CA LEU A 573 -6.91 -23.35 -1.97
C LEU A 573 -7.95 -24.48 -2.12
N GLY A 574 -7.88 -25.54 -1.30
CA GLY A 574 -8.81 -26.67 -1.36
C GLY A 574 -8.60 -27.59 -2.57
N LEU A 575 -7.41 -27.55 -3.19
CA LEU A 575 -7.06 -28.46 -4.28
C LEU A 575 -6.70 -29.84 -3.70
N PRO A 576 -7.11 -30.95 -4.34
CA PRO A 576 -6.79 -32.28 -3.86
C PRO A 576 -5.27 -32.48 -3.80
N ALA A 577 -4.79 -32.97 -2.65
CA ALA A 577 -3.39 -33.27 -2.40
C ALA A 577 -2.96 -34.54 -3.16
N THR A 578 -2.94 -34.45 -4.48
CA THR A 578 -2.24 -35.39 -5.35
C THR A 578 -0.92 -34.74 -5.73
N GLY A 579 0.20 -35.42 -5.50
CA GLY A 579 1.56 -34.86 -5.53
C GLY A 579 2.00 -34.13 -6.80
N ALA A 580 3.31 -33.89 -6.96
CA ALA A 580 3.93 -33.01 -7.98
C ALA A 580 3.51 -33.19 -9.47
N ALA A 581 2.67 -34.18 -9.79
CA ALA A 581 1.90 -34.24 -11.03
C ALA A 581 0.91 -33.07 -11.23
N ASP A 582 0.53 -32.29 -10.19
CA ASP A 582 -0.54 -31.29 -10.29
C ASP A 582 -0.11 -29.79 -10.18
N SER A 583 1.08 -29.46 -10.69
CA SER A 583 1.44 -28.06 -10.96
C SER A 583 0.52 -27.41 -12.01
N GLY A 584 -0.27 -28.21 -12.75
CA GLY A 584 -1.30 -27.76 -13.67
C GLY A 584 -2.56 -27.19 -12.99
N ALA A 585 -3.13 -27.90 -12.00
CA ALA A 585 -4.30 -27.41 -11.28
C ALA A 585 -4.01 -26.16 -10.47
N LEU A 586 -2.89 -26.11 -9.74
CA LEU A 586 -2.49 -24.91 -8.99
C LEU A 586 -2.31 -23.72 -9.94
N ARG A 587 -1.59 -23.87 -11.06
CA ARG A 587 -1.45 -22.78 -12.05
C ARG A 587 -2.79 -22.37 -12.65
N SER A 588 -3.70 -23.31 -12.89
CA SER A 588 -5.04 -23.03 -13.42
C SER A 588 -5.89 -22.29 -12.40
N GLU A 589 -5.79 -22.64 -11.13
CA GLU A 589 -6.48 -21.94 -10.04
C GLU A 589 -5.91 -20.54 -9.84
N LEU A 590 -4.58 -20.39 -9.77
CA LEU A 590 -3.92 -19.08 -9.68
C LEU A 590 -4.21 -18.17 -10.90
N ARG A 591 -4.51 -18.73 -12.08
CA ARG A 591 -5.02 -17.98 -13.25
C ARG A 591 -6.44 -17.47 -13.08
N ARG A 592 -7.28 -18.16 -12.30
CA ARG A 592 -8.66 -17.75 -12.03
C ARG A 592 -8.72 -16.65 -10.98
N GLN A 593 -7.75 -16.60 -10.08
CA GLN A 593 -7.57 -15.52 -9.12
C GLN A 593 -7.15 -14.23 -9.84
N ARG A 594 -7.67 -13.08 -9.42
CA ARG A 594 -7.40 -11.78 -10.05
C ARG A 594 -5.98 -11.28 -9.83
N ARG A 595 -5.46 -11.39 -8.60
CA ARG A 595 -4.09 -11.02 -8.21
C ARG A 595 -3.61 -11.88 -7.05
N VAL A 596 -2.41 -12.43 -7.17
CA VAL A 596 -1.77 -13.29 -6.18
C VAL A 596 -0.40 -12.70 -5.82
N LEU A 597 -0.08 -12.62 -4.53
CA LEU A 597 1.27 -12.28 -4.07
C LEU A 597 1.94 -13.52 -3.48
N LEU A 598 3.07 -13.91 -4.06
CA LEU A 598 3.94 -14.94 -3.50
C LEU A 598 5.22 -14.29 -2.97
N VAL A 599 5.48 -14.46 -1.67
CA VAL A 599 6.68 -13.93 -1.02
C VAL A 599 7.65 -15.07 -0.72
N PHE A 600 8.85 -14.99 -1.27
CA PHE A 600 9.95 -15.95 -1.10
C PHE A 600 11.06 -15.32 -0.24
N ASP A 601 11.09 -15.67 1.05
CA ASP A 601 11.99 -15.09 2.03
C ASP A 601 13.34 -15.84 2.11
N ASP A 602 14.44 -15.09 2.06
CA ASP A 602 15.85 -15.52 2.06
C ASP A 602 16.22 -16.39 0.84
N ALA A 603 15.78 -15.96 -0.34
CA ALA A 603 16.08 -16.59 -1.62
C ALA A 603 17.55 -16.35 -2.05
N GLU A 604 18.30 -17.42 -2.30
CA GLU A 604 19.66 -17.36 -2.86
C GLU A 604 19.71 -17.63 -4.38
N ALA A 605 18.56 -17.89 -5.02
CA ALA A 605 18.41 -17.99 -6.47
C ALA A 605 16.92 -17.80 -6.83
N LEU A 606 16.61 -17.64 -8.12
CA LEU A 606 15.22 -17.60 -8.57
C LEU A 606 14.63 -19.01 -8.49
N PRO A 607 13.55 -19.26 -7.70
CA PRO A 607 12.98 -20.60 -7.61
C PRO A 607 12.50 -21.09 -8.98
N GLU A 608 12.80 -22.35 -9.34
CA GLU A 608 12.48 -22.94 -10.66
C GLU A 608 10.98 -22.85 -11.03
N ALA A 609 10.11 -22.77 -10.02
CA ALA A 609 8.68 -22.63 -10.23
C ALA A 609 8.27 -21.25 -10.77
N VAL A 610 9.03 -20.19 -10.45
CA VAL A 610 8.66 -18.78 -10.73
C VAL A 610 8.47 -18.50 -12.23
N PRO A 611 9.38 -18.92 -13.14
CA PRO A 611 9.17 -18.72 -14.58
C PRO A 611 7.91 -19.39 -15.15
N THR A 612 7.35 -20.37 -14.44
CA THR A 612 6.15 -21.11 -14.88
C THR A 612 4.84 -20.58 -14.30
N LEU A 613 4.91 -19.54 -13.45
CA LEU A 613 3.74 -18.96 -12.81
C LEU A 613 2.89 -18.13 -13.80
N PRO A 614 1.57 -18.06 -13.59
CA PRO A 614 0.69 -17.19 -14.37
C PRO A 614 1.04 -15.70 -14.28
N GLU A 615 0.57 -14.92 -15.25
CA GLU A 615 0.76 -13.46 -15.27
C GLU A 615 0.04 -12.72 -14.14
N THR A 616 -0.94 -13.38 -13.50
CA THR A 616 -1.71 -12.86 -12.36
C THR A 616 -0.95 -12.92 -11.02
N VAL A 617 0.28 -13.46 -11.03
CA VAL A 617 1.10 -13.69 -9.83
C VAL A 617 2.25 -12.69 -9.75
N ASP A 618 2.22 -11.84 -8.73
CA ASP A 618 3.31 -10.97 -8.31
C ASP A 618 4.26 -11.76 -7.39
N VAL A 619 5.56 -11.67 -7.66
CA VAL A 619 6.60 -12.41 -6.90
C VAL A 619 7.51 -11.44 -6.16
N LEU A 620 7.58 -11.56 -4.83
CA LEU A 620 8.47 -10.78 -3.98
C LEU A 620 9.53 -11.70 -3.37
N LEU A 621 10.80 -11.35 -3.52
CA LEU A 621 11.95 -12.09 -3.01
C LEU A 621 12.66 -11.25 -1.94
N THR A 622 13.17 -11.86 -0.87
CA THR A 622 14.19 -11.22 -0.03
C THR A 622 15.50 -11.97 -0.20
N SER A 623 16.62 -11.27 -0.39
CA SER A 623 17.89 -11.91 -0.73
C SER A 623 19.12 -11.17 -0.22
N ARG A 624 20.21 -11.93 -0.05
CA ARG A 624 21.54 -11.41 0.22
C ARG A 624 22.33 -11.14 -1.06
N LEU A 625 21.89 -11.69 -2.20
CA LEU A 625 22.54 -11.47 -3.50
C LEU A 625 22.31 -10.04 -4.00
N ARG A 626 23.28 -9.55 -4.76
CA ARG A 626 23.24 -8.20 -5.36
C ARG A 626 23.05 -8.19 -6.87
N ASP A 627 23.14 -9.35 -7.51
CA ASP A 627 23.06 -9.50 -8.96
C ASP A 627 22.05 -10.60 -9.30
N TRP A 628 20.88 -10.19 -9.81
CA TRP A 628 19.81 -11.09 -10.26
C TRP A 628 19.77 -11.22 -11.79
N GLU A 629 19.22 -12.34 -12.26
CA GLU A 629 19.00 -12.59 -13.69
C GLU A 629 17.99 -11.62 -14.32
N ALA A 630 18.00 -11.49 -15.65
CA ALA A 630 17.11 -10.59 -16.39
C ALA A 630 15.62 -10.93 -16.13
N GLY A 631 14.87 -9.95 -15.62
CA GLY A 631 13.43 -10.09 -15.32
C GLY A 631 13.06 -9.93 -13.84
N VAL A 632 14.04 -9.80 -12.94
CA VAL A 632 13.84 -9.44 -11.53
C VAL A 632 14.27 -7.99 -11.30
N ALA A 633 13.39 -7.14 -10.77
CA ALA A 633 13.76 -5.77 -10.37
C ALA A 633 14.35 -5.75 -8.95
N GLU A 634 15.47 -5.06 -8.78
CA GLU A 634 16.22 -5.07 -7.51
C GLU A 634 15.99 -3.81 -6.67
N HIS A 635 15.76 -4.01 -5.37
CA HIS A 635 15.53 -2.98 -4.38
C HIS A 635 16.55 -3.11 -3.25
N HIS A 636 17.62 -2.32 -3.34
CA HIS A 636 18.74 -2.38 -2.40
C HIS A 636 18.43 -1.58 -1.13
N LEU A 637 18.38 -2.24 0.02
CA LEU A 637 18.21 -1.58 1.31
C LEU A 637 19.52 -1.01 1.82
N HIS A 638 19.46 0.22 2.35
CA HIS A 638 20.56 0.88 3.05
C HIS A 638 20.31 0.90 4.56
N PRO A 639 21.31 1.07 5.45
CA PRO A 639 21.04 1.28 6.88
C PRO A 639 20.02 2.42 7.13
N LEU A 640 19.25 2.36 8.22
CA LEU A 640 18.27 3.40 8.53
C LEU A 640 18.94 4.78 8.65
N SER A 641 18.26 5.82 8.19
CA SER A 641 18.69 7.20 8.42
C SER A 641 18.72 7.49 9.92
N THR A 642 19.55 8.46 10.33
CA THR A 642 19.64 8.92 11.73
C THR A 642 18.26 9.21 12.31
N ASP A 643 17.41 9.91 11.56
CA ASP A 643 16.06 10.27 12.01
C ASP A 643 15.15 9.05 12.18
N ALA A 644 15.16 8.11 11.22
CA ALA A 644 14.35 6.89 11.28
C ALA A 644 14.81 5.97 12.41
N ALA A 645 16.12 5.84 12.61
CA ALA A 645 16.69 5.06 13.69
C ALA A 645 16.40 5.67 15.07
N GLN A 646 16.51 6.99 15.23
CA GLN A 646 16.10 7.67 16.47
C GLN A 646 14.60 7.53 16.73
N ALA A 647 13.77 7.63 15.69
CA ALA A 647 12.33 7.43 15.82
C ALA A 647 11.99 5.98 16.22
N LEU A 648 12.68 4.98 15.66
CA LEU A 648 12.58 3.57 16.06
C LEU A 648 12.92 3.38 17.54
N LEU A 649 14.06 3.93 17.99
CA LEU A 649 14.49 3.87 19.39
C LEU A 649 13.49 4.54 20.33
N ARG A 650 12.96 5.72 19.98
CA ARG A 650 11.95 6.44 20.77
C ARG A 650 10.61 5.71 20.84
N ALA A 651 10.22 5.03 19.76
CA ALA A 651 9.00 4.22 19.72
C ALA A 651 9.10 2.97 20.60
N MET A 652 10.31 2.40 20.74
CA MET A 652 10.57 1.30 21.65
C MET A 652 10.71 1.77 23.12
N HIS A 653 11.44 2.86 23.36
CA HIS A 653 11.64 3.45 24.70
C HIS A 653 11.45 4.97 24.67
N HIS A 654 10.30 5.42 25.16
CA HIS A 654 9.94 6.84 25.21
C HIS A 654 10.81 7.68 26.17
N THR A 655 11.56 7.04 27.08
CA THR A 655 12.39 7.67 28.12
C THR A 655 13.89 7.71 27.78
N LEU A 656 14.31 7.20 26.61
CA LEU A 656 15.72 7.11 26.24
C LEU A 656 16.35 8.51 26.09
N LEU A 657 17.50 8.77 26.74
CA LEU A 657 18.19 10.05 26.59
C LEU A 657 18.82 10.17 25.20
N GLU A 658 18.81 11.37 24.63
CA GLU A 658 19.32 11.63 23.27
C GLU A 658 20.80 11.23 23.10
N ARG A 659 21.61 11.38 24.16
CA ARG A 659 23.01 10.92 24.17
C ARG A 659 23.16 9.39 24.15
N GLU A 660 22.21 8.65 24.72
CA GLU A 660 22.22 7.18 24.73
C GLU A 660 21.72 6.64 23.39
N ALA A 661 20.69 7.27 22.82
CA ALA A 661 20.21 7.00 21.46
C ALA A 661 21.33 7.18 20.42
N GLN A 662 22.11 8.27 20.53
CA GLN A 662 23.22 8.52 19.61
C GLN A 662 24.34 7.46 19.73
N LYS A 663 24.66 7.00 20.95
CA LYS A 663 25.66 5.93 21.13
C LYS A 663 25.21 4.60 20.52
N LEU A 664 23.93 4.24 20.65
CA LEU A 664 23.37 3.06 20.00
C LEU A 664 23.40 3.18 18.48
N LEU A 665 23.13 4.37 17.95
CA LEU A 665 23.22 4.63 16.52
C LEU A 665 24.65 4.44 15.99
N ASP A 666 25.63 5.00 16.70
CA ASP A 666 27.05 4.90 16.34
C ASP A 666 27.53 3.44 16.41
N TRP A 667 27.08 2.67 17.39
CA TRP A 667 27.42 1.25 17.56
C TRP A 667 26.76 0.34 16.51
N SER A 668 25.47 0.55 16.26
CA SER A 668 24.68 -0.28 15.33
C SER A 668 24.91 0.07 13.86
N ALA A 669 25.56 1.20 13.57
CA ALA A 669 25.71 1.78 12.24
C ALA A 669 24.36 1.90 11.49
N GLY A 670 23.25 2.09 12.20
CA GLY A 670 21.90 2.22 11.63
C GLY A 670 21.25 0.90 11.19
N LEU A 671 21.80 -0.27 11.54
CA LEU A 671 21.16 -1.56 11.25
C LEU A 671 19.97 -1.80 12.20
N PRO A 672 18.73 -2.01 11.69
CA PRO A 672 17.54 -2.17 12.52
C PRO A 672 17.68 -3.28 13.57
N LEU A 673 18.20 -4.45 13.20
CA LEU A 673 18.34 -5.57 14.14
C LEU A 673 19.30 -5.25 15.28
N ALA A 674 20.41 -4.56 15.00
CA ALA A 674 21.35 -4.14 16.01
C ALA A 674 20.72 -3.05 16.91
N LEU A 675 19.99 -2.09 16.33
CA LEU A 675 19.28 -1.06 17.09
C LEU A 675 18.24 -1.65 18.05
N VAL A 676 17.37 -2.53 17.57
CA VAL A 676 16.32 -3.19 18.37
C VAL A 676 16.95 -3.97 19.52
N THR A 677 17.98 -4.77 19.22
CA THR A 677 18.67 -5.58 20.24
C THR A 677 19.44 -4.72 21.25
N GLY A 678 20.08 -3.65 20.80
CA GLY A 678 20.80 -2.70 21.65
C GLY A 678 19.88 -1.87 22.55
N ALA A 679 18.71 -1.47 22.04
CA ALA A 679 17.69 -0.73 22.81
C ALA A 679 17.10 -1.57 23.93
N ALA A 680 16.75 -2.83 23.64
CA ALA A 680 16.28 -3.78 24.64
C ALA A 680 17.29 -4.00 25.79
N SER A 681 18.58 -3.78 25.52
CA SER A 681 19.65 -3.90 26.51
C SER A 681 19.82 -2.66 27.41
N LEU A 682 19.21 -1.50 27.07
CA LEU A 682 19.36 -0.25 27.83
C LEU A 682 18.42 -0.12 29.04
N ASP A 683 17.34 -0.90 29.10
CA ASP A 683 16.38 -0.87 30.22
C ASP A 683 17.03 -1.29 31.56
N LEU A 684 18.23 -1.88 31.54
CA LEU A 684 18.87 -2.45 32.73
C LEU A 684 20.38 -2.11 32.78
N THR A 685 20.69 -0.89 33.25
CA THR A 685 21.96 -0.36 33.81
C THR A 685 23.01 0.29 32.90
N ASN A 686 23.47 1.49 33.31
CA ASN A 686 24.47 2.37 32.68
C ASN A 686 25.95 1.86 32.72
N SER A 687 26.21 0.59 33.07
CA SER A 687 27.56 0.09 33.40
C SER A 687 28.25 -0.73 32.30
N ILE A 688 27.55 -1.16 31.26
CA ILE A 688 28.07 -2.12 30.26
C ILE A 688 28.99 -1.44 29.21
N TRP A 689 28.93 -0.12 29.09
CA TRP A 689 29.54 0.63 27.97
C TRP A 689 31.02 1.02 28.16
N GLN A 690 31.68 0.63 29.26
CA GLN A 690 33.09 1.00 29.49
C GLN A 690 34.11 -0.04 28.98
N ASP A 691 33.74 -1.33 28.84
CA ASP A 691 34.70 -2.40 28.54
C ASP A 691 34.71 -2.93 27.09
N SER A 692 33.66 -2.71 26.30
CA SER A 692 33.47 -3.36 24.99
C SER A 692 34.15 -2.68 23.79
N ARG A 693 35.06 -1.71 24.01
CA ARG A 693 35.80 -1.02 22.92
C ARG A 693 36.98 -1.79 22.34
N LYS A 694 37.35 -2.95 22.88
CA LYS A 694 38.52 -3.71 22.41
C LYS A 694 38.12 -4.93 21.59
N GLY A 695 37.94 -4.69 20.29
CA GLY A 695 38.09 -5.73 19.27
C GLY A 695 36.83 -5.99 18.46
N LEU A 696 36.67 -5.27 17.35
CA LEU A 696 35.93 -5.77 16.20
C LEU A 696 36.66 -5.32 14.93
N ARG A 697 37.40 -6.25 14.31
CA ARG A 697 37.89 -6.13 12.93
C ARG A 697 36.79 -6.58 11.98
N ARG A 698 36.75 -5.97 10.80
CA ARG A 698 35.61 -5.91 9.89
C ARG A 698 35.49 -7.09 8.92
N ASP A 699 36.33 -8.12 9.06
CA ASP A 699 36.50 -9.17 8.05
C ASP A 699 36.46 -10.56 8.73
N ASP A 700 35.26 -11.11 8.97
CA ASP A 700 34.97 -12.56 9.02
C ASP A 700 33.49 -12.83 9.36
N GLU A 701 32.89 -13.87 8.74
CA GLU A 701 31.49 -14.29 8.92
C GLU A 701 31.15 -14.71 10.37
N THR A 702 32.16 -15.05 11.18
CA THR A 702 32.07 -15.42 12.60
C THR A 702 31.98 -14.22 13.56
N GLY A 703 32.13 -12.98 13.07
CA GLY A 703 32.13 -11.78 13.92
C GLY A 703 30.77 -11.40 14.55
N HIS A 704 29.66 -12.02 14.13
CA HIS A 704 28.32 -11.61 14.56
C HIS A 704 27.87 -12.24 15.90
N SER A 705 28.42 -13.39 16.33
CA SER A 705 28.12 -13.95 17.66
C SER A 705 28.77 -13.11 18.77
N GLN A 706 29.95 -12.53 18.50
CA GLN A 706 30.68 -11.65 19.41
C GLN A 706 29.91 -10.36 19.74
N LEU A 707 28.99 -9.92 18.87
CA LEU A 707 28.14 -8.75 19.10
C LEU A 707 27.08 -8.99 20.18
N LEU A 708 26.62 -10.23 20.36
CA LEU A 708 25.59 -10.59 21.35
C LEU A 708 26.15 -11.30 22.59
N ALA A 709 27.43 -11.69 22.60
CA ALA A 709 28.05 -12.35 23.76
C ALA A 709 27.87 -11.57 25.10
N PRO A 710 27.99 -10.23 25.15
CA PRO A 710 27.71 -9.48 26.38
C PRO A 710 26.24 -9.54 26.80
N PHE A 711 25.31 -9.50 25.84
CA PHE A 711 23.87 -9.61 26.07
C PHE A 711 23.50 -11.01 26.59
N TRP A 712 24.01 -12.07 25.95
CA TRP A 712 23.77 -13.45 26.39
C TRP A 712 24.32 -13.70 27.80
N SER A 713 25.54 -13.24 28.11
CA SER A 713 26.13 -13.39 29.44
C SER A 713 25.27 -12.75 30.54
N TRP A 714 24.73 -11.55 30.27
CA TRP A 714 23.76 -10.90 31.16
C TRP A 714 22.46 -11.70 31.29
N ALA A 715 21.85 -12.08 30.16
CA ALA A 715 20.58 -12.79 30.12
C ALA A 715 20.65 -14.12 30.88
N ARG A 716 21.74 -14.87 30.69
CA ARG A 716 22.02 -16.12 31.41
C ARG A 716 22.03 -15.90 32.94
N ASN A 717 22.84 -14.96 33.44
CA ASN A 717 22.92 -14.68 34.88
C ASN A 717 21.56 -14.31 35.47
N ARG A 718 20.73 -13.59 34.71
CA ARG A 718 19.38 -13.20 35.12
C ARG A 718 18.42 -14.38 35.14
N LEU A 719 18.40 -15.19 34.08
CA LEU A 719 17.57 -16.39 34.00
C LEU A 719 17.90 -17.40 35.09
N GLU A 720 19.19 -17.61 35.39
CA GLU A 720 19.62 -18.51 36.47
C GLU A 720 19.07 -18.10 37.85
N THR A 721 18.84 -16.81 38.06
CA THR A 721 18.29 -16.27 39.32
C THR A 721 16.76 -16.26 39.33
N GLU A 722 16.12 -15.85 38.22
CA GLU A 722 14.67 -15.67 38.15
C GLU A 722 13.90 -16.96 37.81
N SER A 723 14.44 -17.76 36.89
CA SER A 723 13.80 -19.00 36.41
C SER A 723 14.85 -19.94 35.79
N PRO A 724 15.43 -20.86 36.59
CA PRO A 724 16.37 -21.87 36.09
C PRO A 724 15.79 -22.72 34.94
N ALA A 725 14.46 -22.96 34.97
CA ALA A 725 13.77 -23.67 33.89
C ALA A 725 13.79 -22.88 32.55
N ALA A 726 13.73 -21.55 32.59
CA ALA A 726 13.87 -20.72 31.40
C ALA A 726 15.32 -20.69 30.89
N ALA A 727 16.31 -20.69 31.80
CA ALA A 727 17.73 -20.81 31.45
C ALA A 727 18.04 -22.13 30.72
N GLU A 728 17.48 -23.24 31.20
CA GLU A 728 17.61 -24.53 30.51
C GLU A 728 16.90 -24.52 29.15
N LEU A 729 15.66 -24.00 29.09
CA LEU A 729 14.86 -24.04 27.86
C LEU A 729 15.54 -23.29 26.71
N ILE A 730 16.12 -22.10 26.96
CA ILE A 730 16.82 -21.35 25.91
C ILE A 730 18.10 -22.07 25.43
N GLN A 731 18.79 -22.78 26.31
CA GLN A 731 19.96 -23.61 25.95
C GLN A 731 19.56 -24.81 25.08
N VAL A 732 18.45 -25.46 25.40
CA VAL A 732 17.89 -26.56 24.57
C VAL A 732 17.47 -26.03 23.21
N LEU A 733 16.75 -24.90 23.16
CA LEU A 733 16.30 -24.26 21.91
C LEU A 733 17.47 -23.82 21.02
N ALA A 734 18.64 -23.54 21.58
CA ALA A 734 19.83 -23.19 20.80
C ALA A 734 20.29 -24.30 19.86
N PHE A 735 19.94 -25.57 20.14
CA PHE A 735 20.33 -26.72 19.29
C PHE A 735 19.22 -27.19 18.33
N PHE A 736 18.07 -26.52 18.31
CA PHE A 736 17.09 -26.67 17.23
C PHE A 736 17.48 -25.78 16.04
N ALA A 737 17.02 -26.14 14.84
CA ALA A 737 17.12 -25.25 13.68
C ALA A 737 16.52 -23.85 13.97
N PRO A 738 17.01 -22.77 13.34
CA PRO A 738 16.49 -21.40 13.50
C PRO A 738 15.13 -21.21 12.79
N ARG A 739 14.15 -22.01 13.22
CA ARG A 739 12.77 -22.10 12.75
C ARG A 739 11.85 -22.24 13.97
N PRO A 740 10.55 -21.92 13.85
CA PRO A 740 9.60 -22.09 14.95
C PRO A 740 9.58 -23.53 15.48
N VAL A 741 9.83 -23.70 16.77
CA VAL A 741 9.76 -24.99 17.49
C VAL A 741 8.41 -25.10 18.18
N PRO A 742 7.57 -26.09 17.85
CA PRO A 742 6.23 -26.19 18.41
C PRO A 742 6.27 -26.65 19.88
N PHE A 743 5.41 -26.08 20.75
CA PHE A 743 5.41 -26.37 22.19
C PHE A 743 5.27 -27.86 22.50
N ARG A 744 4.51 -28.58 21.68
CA ARG A 744 4.24 -30.02 21.81
C ARG A 744 5.48 -30.90 21.82
N VAL A 745 6.57 -30.47 21.18
CA VAL A 745 7.87 -31.19 21.26
C VAL A 745 8.29 -31.35 22.72
N PHE A 746 8.04 -30.34 23.54
CA PHE A 746 8.38 -30.34 24.95
C PHE A 746 7.25 -30.86 25.84
N THR A 747 6.00 -30.51 25.56
CA THR A 747 4.85 -30.85 26.43
C THR A 747 4.36 -32.28 26.29
N ASP A 748 4.48 -32.89 25.10
CA ASP A 748 4.06 -34.28 24.88
C ASP A 748 5.11 -35.27 25.39
N THR A 749 6.37 -34.83 25.48
CA THR A 749 7.49 -35.67 25.93
C THR A 749 8.35 -35.02 27.04
N PRO A 750 7.79 -34.55 28.17
CA PRO A 750 8.56 -33.86 29.21
C PRO A 750 9.72 -34.71 29.77
N ALA A 751 9.56 -36.04 29.76
CA ALA A 751 10.58 -36.99 30.21
C ALA A 751 11.89 -36.92 29.39
N ALA A 752 11.87 -36.39 28.16
CA ALA A 752 13.05 -36.24 27.33
C ALA A 752 13.98 -35.10 27.80
N VAL A 753 13.47 -34.17 28.62
CA VAL A 753 14.22 -33.05 29.19
C VAL A 753 15.06 -33.49 30.39
N ASN A 754 16.31 -33.02 30.48
CA ASN A 754 17.25 -33.40 31.54
C ASN A 754 16.98 -32.66 32.87
N ASP A 755 16.75 -31.35 32.81
CA ASP A 755 16.52 -30.55 34.02
C ASP A 755 15.20 -30.91 34.73
N PRO A 756 15.23 -31.29 36.02
CA PRO A 756 14.03 -31.60 36.78
C PRO A 756 13.06 -30.42 36.95
N GLY A 757 13.58 -29.18 37.00
CA GLY A 757 12.78 -27.97 37.12
C GLY A 757 11.94 -27.71 35.88
N LEU A 758 12.57 -27.72 34.71
CA LEU A 758 11.92 -27.58 33.41
C LEU A 758 10.95 -28.74 33.15
N ARG A 759 11.32 -29.98 33.48
CA ARG A 759 10.42 -31.14 33.35
C ARG A 759 9.14 -30.96 34.18
N LYS A 760 9.24 -30.47 35.42
CA LYS A 760 8.08 -30.18 36.26
C LYS A 760 7.25 -29.03 35.70
N ALA A 761 7.89 -28.00 35.16
CA ALA A 761 7.20 -26.88 34.53
C ALA A 761 6.41 -27.31 33.29
N LEU A 762 6.98 -28.17 32.44
CA LEU A 762 6.33 -28.70 31.23
C LEU A 762 5.09 -29.55 31.52
N ALA A 763 5.03 -30.21 32.68
CA ALA A 763 3.88 -31.01 33.09
C ALA A 763 2.67 -30.18 33.57
N VAL A 764 2.86 -28.88 33.82
CA VAL A 764 1.81 -27.99 34.37
C VAL A 764 1.66 -26.78 33.45
N PRO A 765 0.54 -26.63 32.70
CA PRO A 765 0.39 -25.57 31.69
C PRO A 765 0.66 -24.15 32.20
N SER A 766 0.20 -23.82 33.41
CA SER A 766 0.43 -22.51 34.02
C SER A 766 1.90 -22.28 34.42
N ALA A 767 2.62 -23.32 34.83
CA ALA A 767 4.04 -23.24 35.14
C ALA A 767 4.87 -23.09 33.86
N PHE A 768 4.52 -23.80 32.79
CA PHE A 768 5.16 -23.63 31.49
C PHE A 768 4.91 -22.23 30.92
N ALA A 769 3.67 -21.71 31.00
CA ALA A 769 3.36 -20.34 30.60
C ALA A 769 4.19 -19.29 31.36
N ALA A 770 4.50 -19.52 32.65
CA ALA A 770 5.39 -18.66 33.42
C ALA A 770 6.85 -18.70 32.91
N VAL A 771 7.34 -19.87 32.50
CA VAL A 771 8.66 -20.03 31.84
C VAL A 771 8.69 -19.26 30.52
N LEU A 772 7.67 -19.42 29.67
CA LEU A 772 7.54 -18.71 28.40
C LEU A 772 7.47 -17.19 28.59
N SER A 773 6.64 -16.73 29.53
CA SER A 773 6.53 -15.30 29.88
C SER A 773 7.88 -14.72 30.31
N THR A 774 8.72 -15.50 30.99
CA THR A 774 10.06 -15.06 31.40
C THR A 774 10.98 -14.88 30.19
N LEU A 775 10.99 -15.83 29.23
CA LEU A 775 11.77 -15.71 28.00
C LEU A 775 11.32 -14.53 27.12
N HIS A 776 10.01 -14.31 27.01
CA HIS A 776 9.44 -13.20 26.24
C HIS A 776 9.74 -11.84 26.86
N ARG A 777 9.60 -11.73 28.19
CA ARG A 777 9.89 -10.50 28.95
C ARG A 777 11.34 -10.04 28.77
N HIS A 778 12.27 -10.99 28.61
CA HIS A 778 13.69 -10.71 28.37
C HIS A 778 14.06 -10.70 26.88
N HIS A 779 13.08 -10.76 25.97
CA HIS A 779 13.27 -10.73 24.52
C HIS A 779 14.22 -11.82 23.97
N LEU A 780 14.25 -12.99 24.61
CA LEU A 780 15.13 -14.11 24.24
C LEU A 780 14.48 -15.08 23.24
N ALA A 781 13.14 -15.07 23.18
CA ALA A 781 12.37 -15.85 22.22
C ALA A 781 11.10 -15.08 21.82
N GLU A 782 10.73 -15.19 20.55
CA GLU A 782 9.42 -14.81 20.07
C GLU A 782 8.41 -15.90 20.42
N LEU A 783 7.26 -15.47 20.96
CA LEU A 783 6.14 -16.34 21.31
C LEU A 783 5.00 -16.09 20.34
N ALA A 784 4.47 -17.16 19.79
CA ALA A 784 3.16 -17.18 19.16
C ALA A 784 2.27 -18.22 19.85
N ASP A 785 1.06 -18.42 19.35
CA ASP A 785 0.03 -19.22 20.02
C ASP A 785 0.46 -20.68 20.31
N ASP A 786 1.37 -21.27 19.52
CA ASP A 786 1.81 -22.66 19.67
C ASP A 786 3.31 -22.95 19.44
N HIS A 787 4.14 -21.92 19.24
CA HIS A 787 5.55 -22.09 18.88
C HIS A 787 6.53 -21.09 19.52
N LEU A 788 7.80 -21.52 19.57
CA LEU A 788 8.95 -20.77 20.06
C LEU A 788 9.91 -20.48 18.92
N LEU A 789 10.32 -19.22 18.75
CA LEU A 789 11.39 -18.88 17.82
C LEU A 789 12.51 -18.17 18.56
N VAL A 790 13.73 -18.73 18.46
CA VAL A 790 14.95 -18.10 18.97
C VAL A 790 15.74 -17.58 17.79
N HIS A 791 16.21 -16.35 17.89
CA HIS A 791 16.96 -15.71 16.81
C HIS A 791 18.30 -16.44 16.57
N PRO A 792 18.71 -16.72 15.32
CA PRO A 792 19.91 -17.51 15.02
C PRO A 792 21.20 -16.98 15.67
N LEU A 793 21.37 -15.65 15.72
CA LEU A 793 22.54 -15.04 16.37
C LEU A 793 22.57 -15.27 17.89
N LEU A 794 21.40 -15.35 18.54
CA LEU A 794 21.31 -15.68 19.95
C LEU A 794 21.59 -17.16 20.17
N GLN A 795 21.10 -18.05 19.30
CA GLN A 795 21.45 -19.48 19.34
C GLN A 795 22.97 -19.67 19.24
N ALA A 796 23.65 -18.96 18.33
CA ALA A 796 25.10 -18.99 18.19
C ALA A 796 25.82 -18.49 19.46
N ALA A 797 25.37 -17.37 20.04
CA ALA A 797 25.96 -16.85 21.28
C ALA A 797 25.78 -17.80 22.48
N VAL A 798 24.64 -18.51 22.55
CA VAL A 798 24.40 -19.56 23.56
C VAL A 798 25.34 -20.75 23.32
N GLN A 799 25.48 -21.21 22.08
CA GLN A 799 26.36 -22.32 21.72
C GLN A 799 27.83 -22.02 22.04
N ASP A 800 28.31 -20.80 21.73
CA ASP A 800 29.70 -20.38 21.96
C ASP A 800 30.10 -20.32 23.45
N ASP A 801 29.13 -20.12 24.34
CA ASP A 801 29.34 -20.01 25.80
C ASP A 801 29.26 -21.37 26.53
N LEU A 802 28.91 -22.45 25.83
CA LEU A 802 28.78 -23.79 26.41
C LEU A 802 30.12 -24.55 26.43
N THR A 803 30.32 -25.34 27.48
CA THR A 803 31.42 -26.33 27.50
C THR A 803 31.13 -27.48 26.53
N PRO A 804 32.15 -28.15 25.96
CA PRO A 804 31.93 -29.31 25.06
C PRO A 804 31.10 -30.44 25.69
N ALA A 805 31.18 -30.61 27.02
CA ALA A 805 30.37 -31.59 27.75
C ALA A 805 28.90 -31.18 27.84
N ALA A 806 28.61 -29.90 28.09
CA ALA A 806 27.25 -29.35 28.13
C ALA A 806 26.60 -29.37 26.74
N GLU A 807 27.35 -28.97 25.71
CA GLU A 807 26.92 -29.05 24.32
C GLU A 807 26.51 -30.50 23.96
N LYS A 808 27.36 -31.48 24.26
CA LYS A 808 27.05 -32.90 23.98
C LYS A 808 25.78 -33.37 24.71
N SER A 809 25.60 -32.95 25.97
CA SER A 809 24.41 -33.27 26.77
C SER A 809 23.13 -32.69 26.16
N LEU A 810 23.16 -31.42 25.77
CA LEU A 810 22.03 -30.69 25.19
C LEU A 810 21.68 -31.20 23.79
N ARG A 811 22.68 -31.49 22.94
CA ARG A 811 22.45 -32.16 21.64
C ARG A 811 21.74 -33.50 21.85
N GLY A 812 22.22 -34.33 22.78
CA GLY A 812 21.57 -35.61 23.10
C GLY A 812 20.15 -35.46 23.66
N GLN A 813 19.84 -34.33 24.33
CA GLN A 813 18.49 -34.00 24.78
C GLN A 813 17.57 -33.60 23.63
N VAL A 814 18.05 -32.76 22.70
CA VAL A 814 17.30 -32.42 21.48
C VAL A 814 17.02 -33.66 20.65
N GLU A 815 17.99 -34.57 20.50
CA GLU A 815 17.77 -35.85 19.82
C GLU A 815 16.64 -36.66 20.45
N ARG A 816 16.61 -36.77 21.80
CA ARG A 816 15.52 -37.45 22.50
C ARG A 816 14.16 -36.79 22.28
N LEU A 817 14.11 -35.46 22.30
CA LEU A 817 12.88 -34.69 22.05
C LEU A 817 12.35 -34.93 20.63
N LEU A 818 13.24 -34.88 19.61
CA LEU A 818 12.87 -35.12 18.22
C LEU A 818 12.40 -36.56 17.98
N VAL A 819 13.11 -37.55 18.54
CA VAL A 819 12.78 -38.98 18.39
C VAL A 819 11.47 -39.34 19.09
N SER A 820 11.17 -38.72 20.23
CA SER A 820 9.99 -39.06 21.02
C SER A 820 8.70 -38.42 20.50
N ALA A 821 8.80 -37.49 19.55
CA ALA A 821 7.64 -36.79 19.01
C ALA A 821 6.68 -37.74 18.28
N PRO A 822 5.36 -37.70 18.58
CA PRO A 822 4.38 -38.63 18.02
C PRO A 822 4.02 -38.26 16.57
N LEU A 823 4.87 -38.66 15.63
CA LEU A 823 4.72 -38.33 14.21
C LEU A 823 3.64 -39.14 13.47
N GLY A 824 3.26 -40.33 13.94
CA GLY A 824 2.28 -41.17 13.21
C GLY A 824 2.83 -41.76 11.91
N ASP A 825 1.98 -42.29 11.05
CA ASP A 825 2.38 -42.85 9.75
C ASP A 825 2.67 -41.72 8.75
N ALA A 826 3.80 -41.80 8.04
CA ALA A 826 4.21 -40.82 7.04
C ALA A 826 3.32 -40.82 5.78
N SER A 827 2.65 -41.94 5.51
CA SER A 827 1.71 -42.09 4.39
C SER A 827 0.32 -41.52 4.67
N ASP A 828 0.00 -41.24 5.94
CA ASP A 828 -1.28 -40.67 6.35
C ASP A 828 -1.23 -39.13 6.31
N PRO A 829 -2.04 -38.47 5.46
CA PRO A 829 -2.06 -37.02 5.34
C PRO A 829 -2.35 -36.27 6.65
N ALA A 830 -3.07 -36.89 7.59
CA ALA A 830 -3.37 -36.28 8.89
C ALA A 830 -2.10 -35.99 9.73
N ASN A 831 -1.01 -36.70 9.45
CA ASN A 831 0.26 -36.60 10.18
C ASN A 831 1.26 -35.62 9.53
N TRP A 832 1.06 -35.23 8.28
CA TRP A 832 1.98 -34.41 7.51
C TRP A 832 2.38 -33.09 8.16
N PRO A 833 1.48 -32.32 8.81
CA PRO A 833 1.88 -31.10 9.51
C PRO A 833 2.95 -31.35 10.58
N ARG A 834 2.88 -32.50 11.28
CA ARG A 834 3.87 -32.87 12.30
C ARG A 834 5.24 -33.16 11.71
N TYR A 835 5.26 -33.83 10.57
CA TYR A 835 6.48 -34.07 9.81
C TYR A 835 7.09 -32.77 9.29
N ALA A 836 6.28 -31.88 8.71
CA ALA A 836 6.71 -30.59 8.20
C ALA A 836 7.37 -29.72 9.28
N GLU A 837 6.77 -29.66 10.47
CA GLU A 837 7.32 -28.90 11.60
C GLU A 837 8.66 -29.45 12.11
N LEU A 838 8.82 -30.78 12.18
CA LEU A 838 10.05 -31.39 12.71
C LEU A 838 11.18 -31.54 11.71
N LEU A 839 10.86 -31.62 10.42
CA LEU A 839 11.82 -31.77 9.32
C LEU A 839 13.06 -30.86 9.45
N PRO A 840 12.93 -29.52 9.58
CA PRO A 840 14.11 -28.65 9.67
C PRO A 840 14.97 -28.95 10.90
N HIS A 841 14.35 -29.34 12.01
CA HIS A 841 15.06 -29.62 13.25
C HIS A 841 15.81 -30.96 13.21
N VAL A 842 15.23 -31.98 12.58
CA VAL A 842 15.93 -33.25 12.34
C VAL A 842 17.11 -33.04 11.39
N LEU A 843 16.94 -32.26 10.31
CA LEU A 843 18.03 -31.99 9.36
C LEU A 843 19.19 -31.17 9.96
N ALA A 844 18.92 -30.33 10.96
CA ALA A 844 19.94 -29.58 11.69
C ALA A 844 20.71 -30.41 12.73
N SER A 845 20.22 -31.61 13.06
CA SER A 845 20.85 -32.51 14.04
C SER A 845 21.91 -33.43 13.41
N ASP A 846 22.73 -34.09 14.24
CA ASP A 846 23.73 -35.07 13.76
C ASP A 846 23.13 -36.48 13.60
N TRP A 847 22.17 -36.59 12.68
CA TRP A 847 21.33 -37.78 12.46
C TRP A 847 22.06 -39.05 12.03
N ALA A 848 23.37 -38.99 11.80
CA ALA A 848 24.19 -40.17 11.55
C ALA A 848 24.77 -40.81 12.82
N GLN A 849 24.82 -40.12 13.97
CA GLN A 849 25.50 -40.65 15.16
C GLN A 849 24.61 -41.58 16.01
N GLY A 850 23.30 -41.32 16.10
CA GLY A 850 22.37 -42.06 16.97
C GLY A 850 21.41 -42.99 16.22
N PRO A 851 21.22 -44.26 16.64
CA PRO A 851 20.35 -45.21 15.92
C PRO A 851 18.88 -44.78 15.85
N ALA A 852 18.37 -44.13 16.90
CA ALA A 852 16.99 -43.66 16.91
C ALA A 852 16.77 -42.47 15.94
N LEU A 853 17.76 -41.59 15.83
CA LEU A 853 17.71 -40.46 14.91
C LEU A 853 17.92 -40.91 13.45
N ARG A 854 18.73 -41.95 13.22
CA ARG A 854 18.81 -42.63 11.91
C ARG A 854 17.46 -43.21 11.50
N ALA A 855 16.76 -43.88 12.41
CA ALA A 855 15.43 -44.42 12.12
C ALA A 855 14.44 -43.29 11.80
N LEU A 856 14.52 -42.15 12.51
CA LEU A 856 13.69 -40.98 12.23
C LEU A 856 13.99 -40.36 10.86
N VAL A 857 15.27 -40.13 10.52
CA VAL A 857 15.64 -39.49 9.25
C VAL A 857 15.24 -40.34 8.04
N LEU A 858 15.29 -41.68 8.15
CA LEU A 858 14.85 -42.61 7.11
C LEU A 858 13.35 -42.57 6.82
N ARG A 859 12.53 -42.04 7.74
CA ARG A 859 11.08 -41.86 7.54
C ARG A 859 10.75 -40.59 6.76
N LEU A 860 11.66 -39.60 6.73
CA LEU A 860 11.41 -38.29 6.13
C LEU A 860 11.24 -38.35 4.60
N PRO A 861 12.06 -39.10 3.83
CA PRO A 861 11.81 -39.26 2.40
C PRO A 861 10.45 -39.88 2.09
N GLY A 862 9.98 -40.83 2.90
CA GLY A 862 8.65 -41.43 2.73
C GLY A 862 7.51 -40.41 2.92
N TYR A 863 7.65 -39.51 3.89
CA TYR A 863 6.74 -38.37 4.06
C TYR A 863 6.77 -37.42 2.85
N LEU A 864 7.97 -37.05 2.37
CA LEU A 864 8.13 -36.17 1.21
C LEU A 864 7.54 -36.79 -0.06
N MET A 865 7.70 -38.10 -0.27
CA MET A 865 7.05 -38.80 -1.38
C MET A 865 5.53 -38.79 -1.26
N ALA A 866 4.99 -39.14 -0.08
CA ALA A 866 3.54 -39.20 0.15
C ALA A 866 2.87 -37.83 -0.01
N SER A 867 3.55 -36.75 0.40
CA SER A 867 3.10 -35.36 0.23
C SER A 867 3.32 -34.82 -1.20
N GLY A 868 4.01 -35.58 -2.06
CA GLY A 868 4.20 -35.24 -3.47
C GLY A 868 5.52 -34.58 -3.83
N SER A 869 6.39 -34.31 -2.86
CA SER A 869 7.73 -33.73 -3.02
C SER A 869 8.77 -34.80 -3.38
N VAL A 870 8.58 -35.48 -4.52
CA VAL A 870 9.40 -36.63 -4.94
C VAL A 870 10.88 -36.28 -5.18
N ARG A 871 11.16 -35.15 -5.83
CA ARG A 871 12.55 -34.68 -6.06
C ARG A 871 13.30 -34.35 -4.76
N PRO A 872 12.74 -33.53 -3.83
CA PRO A 872 13.34 -33.34 -2.51
C PRO A 872 13.54 -34.65 -1.74
N ALA A 873 12.60 -35.59 -1.83
CA ALA A 873 12.74 -36.91 -1.22
C ALA A 873 13.97 -37.65 -1.77
N ARG A 874 14.20 -37.58 -3.09
CA ARG A 874 15.33 -38.25 -3.76
C ARG A 874 16.65 -37.65 -3.29
N GLN A 875 16.74 -36.32 -3.28
CA GLN A 875 17.93 -35.61 -2.82
C GLN A 875 18.27 -35.91 -1.35
N LEU A 876 17.25 -35.92 -0.48
CA LEU A 876 17.43 -36.27 0.93
C LEU A 876 17.88 -37.73 1.07
N ALA A 877 17.23 -38.67 0.36
CA ALA A 877 17.61 -40.08 0.40
C ALA A 877 19.04 -40.32 -0.11
N THR A 878 19.47 -39.62 -1.17
CA THR A 878 20.86 -39.66 -1.65
C THR A 878 21.82 -39.14 -0.59
N THR A 879 21.50 -37.99 0.03
CA THR A 879 22.31 -37.41 1.11
C THR A 879 22.44 -38.37 2.31
N ILE A 880 21.36 -39.08 2.65
CA ILE A 880 21.37 -40.09 3.73
C ILE A 880 22.28 -41.26 3.34
N VAL A 881 22.14 -41.81 2.14
CA VAL A 881 22.99 -42.91 1.65
C VAL A 881 24.47 -42.50 1.66
N ASP A 882 24.80 -41.32 1.13
CA ASP A 882 26.17 -40.83 1.07
C ASP A 882 26.75 -40.65 2.47
N ARG A 883 26.02 -39.96 3.36
CA ARG A 883 26.47 -39.73 4.74
C ARG A 883 26.62 -41.04 5.52
N PHE A 884 25.68 -41.98 5.40
CA PHE A 884 25.79 -43.28 6.07
C PHE A 884 26.93 -44.11 5.51
N THR A 885 27.15 -44.07 4.19
CA THR A 885 28.29 -44.74 3.55
C THR A 885 29.61 -44.18 4.06
N THR A 886 29.74 -42.85 4.16
CA THR A 886 30.95 -42.19 4.65
C THR A 886 31.21 -42.45 6.14
N LEU A 887 30.19 -42.37 6.99
CA LEU A 887 30.37 -42.40 8.45
C LEU A 887 30.28 -43.80 9.05
N LEU A 888 29.42 -44.67 8.52
CA LEU A 888 29.18 -46.02 9.05
C LEU A 888 29.87 -47.09 8.20
N GLY A 889 30.06 -46.82 6.91
CA GLY A 889 30.56 -47.75 5.92
C GLY A 889 29.46 -48.34 5.03
N GLN A 890 29.87 -48.84 3.86
CA GLN A 890 28.96 -49.41 2.86
C GLN A 890 28.30 -50.73 3.32
N GLU A 891 29.00 -51.53 4.13
CA GLU A 891 28.53 -52.83 4.61
C GLU A 891 27.88 -52.73 6.00
N GLN A 892 26.89 -51.85 6.12
CA GLN A 892 26.11 -51.66 7.34
C GLN A 892 24.61 -51.77 7.05
N VAL A 893 23.86 -52.34 7.99
CA VAL A 893 22.40 -52.50 7.87
C VAL A 893 21.71 -51.14 7.70
N ALA A 894 22.10 -50.12 8.47
CA ALA A 894 21.56 -48.77 8.33
C ALA A 894 21.82 -48.17 6.93
N THR A 895 22.98 -48.44 6.31
CA THR A 895 23.29 -48.01 4.94
C THR A 895 22.45 -48.77 3.92
N ALA A 896 22.18 -50.06 4.15
CA ALA A 896 21.25 -50.84 3.33
C ALA A 896 19.81 -50.30 3.44
N ASP A 897 19.37 -49.89 4.62
CA ASP A 897 18.04 -49.29 4.81
C ASP A 897 17.92 -47.91 4.14
N ALA A 898 18.97 -47.10 4.19
CA ALA A 898 19.05 -45.86 3.41
C ALA A 898 18.97 -46.13 1.90
N LEU A 899 19.68 -47.15 1.42
CA LEU A 899 19.67 -47.54 0.02
C LEU A 899 18.29 -48.07 -0.42
N HIS A 900 17.59 -48.76 0.47
CA HIS A 900 16.19 -49.17 0.27
C HIS A 900 15.27 -47.97 0.06
N VAL A 901 15.38 -46.96 0.93
CA VAL A 901 14.61 -45.72 0.79
C VAL A 901 14.95 -45.02 -0.53
N LEU A 902 16.23 -44.87 -0.87
CA LEU A 902 16.63 -44.25 -2.13
C LEU A 902 16.11 -45.02 -3.35
N ALA A 903 16.15 -46.34 -3.35
CA ALA A 903 15.62 -47.16 -4.44
C ALA A 903 14.11 -46.96 -4.62
N ALA A 904 13.35 -46.93 -3.51
CA ALA A 904 11.91 -46.69 -3.54
C ALA A 904 11.58 -45.28 -4.06
N VAL A 905 12.27 -44.25 -3.58
CA VAL A 905 12.06 -42.87 -4.04
C VAL A 905 12.41 -42.71 -5.51
N THR A 906 13.51 -43.32 -5.96
CA THR A 906 13.98 -43.23 -7.35
C THR A 906 13.00 -43.90 -8.32
N TRP A 907 12.34 -44.97 -7.87
CA TRP A 907 11.29 -45.60 -8.66
C TRP A 907 10.07 -44.67 -8.83
N GLU A 908 9.61 -44.03 -7.75
CA GLU A 908 8.48 -43.09 -7.80
C GLU A 908 8.82 -41.79 -8.57
N ASP A 909 10.10 -41.41 -8.66
CA ASP A 909 10.59 -40.31 -9.51
C ASP A 909 10.55 -40.66 -11.02
N GLY A 910 10.23 -41.91 -11.37
CA GLY A 910 10.15 -42.40 -12.74
C GLY A 910 11.48 -42.81 -13.37
N ASP A 911 12.58 -42.74 -12.61
CA ASP A 911 13.91 -43.20 -13.03
C ASP A 911 14.09 -44.68 -12.71
N ASP A 912 13.28 -45.49 -13.37
CA ASP A 912 13.24 -46.93 -13.15
C ASP A 912 14.59 -47.63 -13.43
N GLU A 913 15.45 -47.09 -14.31
CA GLU A 913 16.77 -47.68 -14.61
C GLU A 913 17.70 -47.53 -13.41
N ALA A 914 17.77 -46.33 -12.84
CA ALA A 914 18.50 -46.12 -11.59
C ALA A 914 17.86 -46.90 -10.43
N ALA A 915 16.53 -46.95 -10.34
CA ALA A 915 15.84 -47.72 -9.31
C ALA A 915 16.15 -49.23 -9.40
N LEU A 916 16.20 -49.78 -10.60
CA LEU A 916 16.59 -51.16 -10.86
C LEU A 916 18.03 -51.43 -10.40
N ALA A 917 18.98 -50.58 -10.81
CA ALA A 917 20.38 -50.71 -10.42
C ALA A 917 20.57 -50.62 -8.90
N LEU A 918 19.89 -49.67 -8.24
CA LEU A 918 19.89 -49.52 -6.79
C LEU A 918 19.29 -50.73 -6.08
N THR A 919 18.18 -51.28 -6.60
CA THR A 919 17.51 -52.46 -6.03
C THR A 919 18.36 -53.72 -6.18
N GLN A 920 19.04 -53.91 -7.31
CA GLN A 920 20.00 -55.01 -7.50
C GLN A 920 21.18 -54.90 -6.52
N ARG A 921 21.76 -53.70 -6.39
CA ARG A 921 22.82 -53.41 -5.41
C ARG A 921 22.36 -53.69 -3.98
N LEU A 922 21.14 -53.28 -3.64
CA LEU A 922 20.53 -53.51 -2.33
C LEU A 922 20.32 -55.00 -2.06
N ARG A 923 19.82 -55.76 -3.04
CA ARG A 923 19.65 -57.22 -2.91
C ARG A 923 20.98 -57.88 -2.57
N ASP A 924 22.02 -57.56 -3.34
CA ASP A 924 23.34 -58.15 -3.14
C ASP A 924 23.95 -57.75 -1.80
N LEU A 925 23.72 -56.51 -1.35
CA LEU A 925 24.15 -56.02 -0.05
C LEU A 925 23.40 -56.74 1.10
N ARG A 926 22.06 -56.79 1.06
CA ARG A 926 21.24 -57.46 2.09
C ARG A 926 21.53 -58.96 2.14
N ARG A 927 21.76 -59.60 1.00
CA ARG A 927 22.21 -60.99 0.95
C ARG A 927 23.52 -61.21 1.72
N ARG A 928 24.52 -60.34 1.54
CA ARG A 928 25.80 -60.44 2.27
C ARG A 928 25.65 -60.15 3.76
N LEU A 929 24.84 -59.15 4.12
CA LEU A 929 24.71 -58.68 5.51
C LEU A 929 23.75 -59.53 6.36
N LEU A 930 22.64 -59.97 5.79
CA LEU A 930 21.51 -60.58 6.50
C LEU A 930 21.26 -62.04 6.10
N GLY A 931 21.80 -62.46 4.95
CA GLY A 931 21.57 -63.78 4.36
C GLY A 931 20.48 -63.79 3.28
N GLU A 932 20.43 -64.88 2.52
CA GLU A 932 19.50 -65.10 1.40
C GLU A 932 18.03 -65.18 1.86
N ASP A 933 17.79 -65.78 3.03
CA ASP A 933 16.44 -66.08 3.52
C ASP A 933 15.89 -65.01 4.48
N HIS A 934 16.62 -63.90 4.67
CA HIS A 934 16.18 -62.82 5.53
C HIS A 934 14.93 -62.12 4.93
N PRO A 935 13.91 -61.77 5.74
CA PRO A 935 12.70 -61.11 5.24
C PRO A 935 12.96 -59.89 4.35
N ASP A 936 13.92 -59.04 4.72
CA ASP A 936 14.28 -57.85 3.92
C ASP A 936 14.97 -58.18 2.60
N THR A 937 15.74 -59.28 2.52
CA THR A 937 16.33 -59.76 1.26
C THR A 937 15.23 -60.24 0.33
N LEU A 938 14.29 -61.03 0.85
CA LEU A 938 13.13 -61.54 0.10
C LEU A 938 12.17 -60.40 -0.31
N ALA A 939 12.02 -59.36 0.51
CA ALA A 939 11.26 -58.16 0.15
C ALA A 939 11.93 -57.39 -1.00
N THR A 940 13.26 -57.23 -0.96
CA THR A 940 14.01 -56.61 -2.08
C THR A 940 13.89 -57.43 -3.37
N MET A 941 13.93 -58.76 -3.30
CA MET A 941 13.71 -59.63 -4.48
C MET A 941 12.32 -59.44 -5.07
N ASN A 942 11.29 -59.28 -4.23
CA ASN A 942 9.93 -59.00 -4.70
C ASN A 942 9.88 -57.69 -5.47
N ASN A 943 10.47 -56.62 -4.93
CA ASN A 943 10.50 -55.32 -5.59
C ASN A 943 11.32 -55.36 -6.88
N LEU A 944 12.43 -56.13 -6.90
CA LEU A 944 13.22 -56.36 -8.09
C LEU A 944 12.41 -57.02 -9.21
N ALA A 945 11.62 -58.05 -8.90
CA ALA A 945 10.75 -58.71 -9.88
C ALA A 945 9.71 -57.75 -10.47
N VAL A 946 9.10 -56.91 -9.63
CA VAL A 946 8.12 -55.90 -10.07
C VAL A 946 8.77 -54.83 -10.96
N LEU A 947 9.96 -54.35 -10.60
CA LEU A 947 10.72 -53.39 -11.41
C LEU A 947 11.08 -53.96 -12.79
N LEU A 948 11.63 -55.18 -12.84
CA LEU A 948 11.94 -55.87 -14.10
C LEU A 948 10.68 -56.04 -14.97
N TRP A 949 9.55 -56.41 -14.35
CA TRP A 949 8.28 -56.53 -15.05
C TRP A 949 7.83 -55.19 -15.65
N SER A 950 7.87 -54.11 -14.87
CA SER A 950 7.48 -52.76 -15.33
C SER A 950 8.35 -52.27 -16.50
N LYS A 951 9.59 -52.74 -16.60
CA LYS A 951 10.52 -52.45 -17.70
C LYS A 951 10.30 -53.25 -18.97
N GLY A 952 9.43 -54.25 -18.95
CA GLY A 952 9.24 -55.17 -20.06
C GLY A 952 10.21 -56.36 -20.06
N ASP A 953 11.13 -56.46 -19.09
CA ASP A 953 12.04 -57.60 -18.96
C ASP A 953 11.38 -58.75 -18.19
N HIS A 954 10.33 -59.29 -18.81
CA HIS A 954 9.42 -60.24 -18.17
C HIS A 954 10.07 -61.61 -17.88
N GLU A 955 11.07 -62.02 -18.67
CA GLU A 955 11.78 -63.28 -18.46
C GLU A 955 12.65 -63.25 -17.20
N HIS A 956 13.44 -62.18 -16.99
CA HIS A 956 14.20 -62.04 -15.76
C HIS A 956 13.29 -61.79 -14.54
N ALA A 957 12.19 -61.04 -14.73
CA ALA A 957 11.19 -60.87 -13.69
C ALA A 957 10.61 -62.22 -13.23
N LEU A 958 10.31 -63.12 -14.18
CA LEU A 958 9.79 -64.45 -13.89
C LEU A 958 10.82 -65.27 -13.11
N ALA A 959 12.07 -65.29 -13.54
CA ALA A 959 13.15 -66.03 -12.84
C ALA A 959 13.30 -65.58 -11.38
N VAL A 960 13.33 -64.27 -11.13
CA VAL A 960 13.41 -63.72 -9.75
C VAL A 960 12.15 -64.03 -8.95
N SER A 961 10.97 -63.94 -9.57
CA SER A 961 9.69 -64.25 -8.93
C SER A 961 9.56 -65.73 -8.54
N GLU A 962 10.03 -66.65 -9.39
CA GLU A 962 10.01 -68.08 -9.13
C GLU A 962 10.98 -68.48 -8.01
N GLU A 963 12.20 -67.93 -7.99
CA GLU A 963 13.14 -68.12 -6.89
C GLU A 963 12.53 -67.63 -5.57
N LEU A 964 11.98 -66.41 -5.55
CA LEU A 964 11.33 -65.82 -4.39
C LEU A 964 10.16 -66.69 -3.89
N LEU A 965 9.30 -67.15 -4.80
CA LEU A 965 8.13 -67.96 -4.47
C LEU A 965 8.57 -69.29 -3.86
N GLN A 966 9.56 -69.97 -4.43
CA GLN A 966 10.09 -71.23 -3.90
C GLN A 966 10.64 -71.05 -2.48
N ARG A 967 11.41 -69.98 -2.24
CA ARG A 967 11.95 -69.66 -0.91
C ARG A 967 10.83 -69.39 0.10
N ARG A 968 9.87 -68.52 -0.24
CA ARG A 968 8.74 -68.21 0.64
C ARG A 968 7.85 -69.42 0.94
N GLN A 969 7.61 -70.29 -0.04
CA GLN A 969 6.89 -71.55 0.17
C GLN A 969 7.61 -72.47 1.15
N THR A 970 8.94 -72.56 1.04
CA THR A 970 9.77 -73.39 1.93
C THR A 970 9.79 -72.82 3.36
N LEU A 971 9.91 -71.50 3.52
CA LEU A 971 10.09 -70.84 4.82
C LEU A 971 8.78 -70.57 5.56
N LEU A 972 7.75 -70.12 4.84
CA LEU A 972 6.49 -69.62 5.42
C LEU A 972 5.29 -70.51 5.13
N GLY A 973 5.42 -71.42 4.16
CA GLY A 973 4.32 -72.25 3.65
C GLY A 973 3.59 -71.63 2.44
N PRO A 974 2.81 -72.44 1.71
CA PRO A 974 2.15 -72.04 0.47
C PRO A 974 1.03 -71.01 0.65
N ASP A 975 0.36 -71.00 1.80
CA ASP A 975 -0.81 -70.16 2.08
C ASP A 975 -0.48 -68.90 2.90
N HIS A 976 0.81 -68.67 3.21
CA HIS A 976 1.22 -67.47 3.93
C HIS A 976 0.97 -66.20 3.08
N PRO A 977 0.50 -65.09 3.66
CA PRO A 977 0.17 -63.87 2.91
C PRO A 977 1.28 -63.38 1.95
N HIS A 978 2.55 -63.38 2.40
CA HIS A 978 3.68 -63.02 1.52
C HIS A 978 3.93 -64.02 0.38
N THR A 979 3.63 -65.30 0.57
CA THR A 979 3.72 -66.32 -0.49
C THR A 979 2.62 -66.11 -1.52
N ILE A 980 1.39 -65.81 -1.07
CA ILE A 980 0.25 -65.50 -1.94
C ILE A 980 0.48 -64.21 -2.75
N VAL A 981 1.09 -63.18 -2.16
CA VAL A 981 1.49 -61.97 -2.92
C VAL A 981 2.52 -62.30 -3.99
N ALA A 982 3.54 -63.11 -3.68
CA ALA A 982 4.53 -63.54 -4.68
C ALA A 982 3.89 -64.36 -5.81
N LEU A 983 2.92 -65.22 -5.49
CA LEU A 983 2.16 -66.01 -6.47
C LEU A 983 1.32 -65.13 -7.40
N GLY A 984 0.67 -64.08 -6.86
CA GLY A 984 -0.06 -63.10 -7.67
C GLY A 984 0.87 -62.28 -8.58
N ASN A 985 2.03 -61.87 -8.08
CA ASN A 985 3.03 -61.19 -8.91
C ASN A 985 3.52 -62.09 -10.05
N ARG A 986 3.75 -63.39 -9.78
CA ARG A 986 4.05 -64.39 -10.81
C ARG A 986 2.92 -64.48 -11.85
N ALA A 987 1.66 -64.48 -11.43
CA ALA A 987 0.51 -64.51 -12.35
C ALA A 987 0.53 -63.30 -13.31
N THR A 988 0.78 -62.10 -12.79
CA THR A 988 0.89 -60.87 -13.59
C THR A 988 2.05 -60.93 -14.59
N ILE A 989 3.21 -61.47 -14.18
CA ILE A 989 4.37 -61.62 -15.07
C ILE A 989 4.07 -62.64 -16.18
N LEU A 990 3.47 -63.79 -15.84
CA LEU A 990 3.07 -64.80 -16.81
C LEU A 990 2.03 -64.26 -17.81
N TYR A 991 1.09 -63.44 -17.35
CA TYR A 991 0.14 -62.75 -18.23
C TYR A 991 0.86 -61.87 -19.26
N ALA A 992 1.86 -61.10 -18.84
CA ALA A 992 2.64 -60.24 -19.74
C ALA A 992 3.47 -61.05 -20.77
N LEU A 993 3.88 -62.26 -20.42
CA LEU A 993 4.52 -63.22 -21.33
C LEU A 993 3.53 -63.97 -22.25
N GLY A 994 2.22 -63.72 -22.14
CA GLY A 994 1.18 -64.44 -22.90
C GLY A 994 0.92 -65.87 -22.42
N ARG A 995 1.47 -66.29 -21.28
CA ARG A 995 1.29 -67.62 -20.66
C ARG A 995 0.01 -67.64 -19.82
N TYR A 996 -1.13 -67.44 -20.47
CA TYR A 996 -2.41 -67.18 -19.80
C TYR A 996 -2.94 -68.35 -18.95
N ASP A 997 -2.68 -69.60 -19.34
CA ASP A 997 -3.13 -70.77 -18.58
C ASP A 997 -2.43 -70.85 -17.22
N GLU A 998 -1.10 -70.72 -17.19
CA GLU A 998 -0.34 -70.75 -15.94
C GLU A 998 -0.63 -69.53 -15.04
N ALA A 999 -0.89 -68.38 -15.66
CA ALA A 999 -1.32 -67.19 -14.94
C ALA A 999 -2.70 -67.39 -14.29
N ALA A 1000 -3.64 -68.03 -14.99
CA ALA A 1000 -4.97 -68.37 -14.46
C ALA A 1000 -4.87 -69.33 -13.27
N ASP A 1001 -4.03 -70.37 -13.35
CA ASP A 1001 -3.80 -71.30 -12.24
C ASP A 1001 -3.26 -70.59 -10.99
N CYS A 1002 -2.33 -69.66 -11.18
CA CYS A 1002 -1.78 -68.84 -10.09
C CYS A 1002 -2.86 -67.94 -9.47
N GLU A 1003 -3.55 -67.15 -10.29
CA GLU A 1003 -4.55 -66.18 -9.81
C GLU A 1003 -5.77 -66.89 -9.19
N GLN A 1004 -6.14 -68.08 -9.68
CA GLN A 1004 -7.19 -68.91 -9.08
C GLN A 1004 -6.85 -69.29 -7.62
N ARG A 1005 -5.60 -69.69 -7.36
CA ARG A 1005 -5.11 -69.99 -6.01
C ARG A 1005 -5.07 -68.73 -5.14
N VAL A 1006 -4.61 -67.61 -5.69
CA VAL A 1006 -4.59 -66.31 -4.99
C VAL A 1006 -6.00 -65.88 -4.60
N TYR A 1007 -6.95 -65.96 -5.52
CA TYR A 1007 -8.36 -65.65 -5.27
C TYR A 1007 -8.97 -66.56 -4.22
N ALA A 1008 -8.75 -67.88 -4.31
CA ALA A 1008 -9.26 -68.84 -3.33
C ALA A 1008 -8.75 -68.55 -1.92
N SER A 1009 -7.44 -68.33 -1.76
CA SER A 1009 -6.81 -68.00 -0.48
C SER A 1009 -7.32 -66.67 0.09
N ARG A 1010 -7.37 -65.60 -0.72
CA ARG A 1010 -7.88 -64.28 -0.28
C ARG A 1010 -9.35 -64.33 0.10
N ARG A 1011 -10.17 -65.10 -0.63
CA ARG A 1011 -11.59 -65.29 -0.32
C ARG A 1011 -11.79 -65.99 1.02
N GLU A 1012 -10.98 -67.01 1.31
CA GLU A 1012 -11.05 -67.73 2.58
C GLU A 1012 -10.57 -66.88 3.77
N THR A 1013 -9.49 -66.12 3.59
CA THR A 1013 -8.83 -65.37 4.67
C THR A 1013 -9.42 -63.98 4.92
N LEU A 1014 -9.72 -63.21 3.86
CA LEU A 1014 -10.20 -61.83 3.94
C LEU A 1014 -11.71 -61.70 3.68
N GLY A 1015 -12.34 -62.76 3.16
CA GLY A 1015 -13.74 -62.77 2.75
C GLY A 1015 -13.97 -62.32 1.31
N GLU A 1016 -15.16 -62.63 0.79
CA GLU A 1016 -15.52 -62.44 -0.63
C GLU A 1016 -15.67 -60.97 -1.03
N ARG A 1017 -15.98 -60.07 -0.09
CA ARG A 1017 -16.20 -58.64 -0.36
C ARG A 1017 -14.98 -57.74 -0.10
N HIS A 1018 -13.87 -58.31 0.36
CA HIS A 1018 -12.68 -57.52 0.65
C HIS A 1018 -12.09 -56.94 -0.65
N PRO A 1019 -11.67 -55.66 -0.71
CA PRO A 1019 -11.19 -55.03 -1.96
C PRO A 1019 -10.08 -55.81 -2.67
N VAL A 1020 -9.17 -56.40 -1.90
CA VAL A 1020 -8.05 -57.22 -2.43
C VAL A 1020 -8.53 -58.57 -2.99
N THR A 1021 -9.58 -59.17 -2.42
CA THR A 1021 -10.22 -60.37 -2.98
C THR A 1021 -10.93 -60.05 -4.29
N LEU A 1022 -11.63 -58.92 -4.34
CA LEU A 1022 -12.32 -58.44 -5.54
C LEU A 1022 -11.34 -58.09 -6.67
N ALA A 1023 -10.18 -57.52 -6.34
CA ALA A 1023 -9.12 -57.27 -7.32
C ALA A 1023 -8.67 -58.58 -7.99
N SER A 1024 -8.49 -59.65 -7.22
CA SER A 1024 -8.16 -60.97 -7.79
C SER A 1024 -9.27 -61.57 -8.64
N LEU A 1025 -10.55 -61.35 -8.29
CA LEU A 1025 -11.67 -61.76 -9.15
C LEU A 1025 -11.62 -61.02 -10.51
N GLY A 1026 -11.30 -59.73 -10.50
CA GLY A 1026 -11.12 -58.93 -11.71
C GLY A 1026 -9.94 -59.37 -12.58
N ASN A 1027 -8.81 -59.72 -11.96
CA ASN A 1027 -7.65 -60.28 -12.64
C ASN A 1027 -7.98 -61.63 -13.30
N LEU A 1028 -8.68 -62.50 -12.57
CA LEU A 1028 -9.10 -63.80 -13.08
C LEU A 1028 -10.10 -63.66 -14.24
N ALA A 1029 -11.04 -62.70 -14.17
CA ALA A 1029 -11.94 -62.38 -15.27
C ALA A 1029 -11.18 -61.88 -16.52
N ALA A 1030 -10.16 -61.03 -16.32
CA ALA A 1030 -9.29 -60.58 -17.41
C ALA A 1030 -8.56 -61.74 -18.08
N LEU A 1031 -8.04 -62.68 -17.27
CA LEU A 1031 -7.38 -63.89 -17.74
C LEU A 1031 -8.32 -64.77 -18.57
N GLN A 1032 -9.57 -64.99 -18.14
CA GLN A 1032 -10.53 -65.75 -18.93
C GLN A 1032 -10.83 -65.08 -20.28
N ALA A 1033 -10.95 -63.74 -20.31
CA ALA A 1033 -11.12 -63.01 -21.56
C ALA A 1033 -9.91 -63.21 -22.50
N SER A 1034 -8.69 -63.18 -21.98
CA SER A 1034 -7.46 -63.38 -22.77
C SER A 1034 -7.25 -64.84 -23.22
N ARG A 1035 -7.82 -65.81 -22.50
CA ARG A 1035 -7.88 -67.23 -22.90
C ARG A 1035 -8.93 -67.54 -23.97
N GLY A 1036 -9.73 -66.54 -24.37
CA GLY A 1036 -10.78 -66.71 -25.37
C GLY A 1036 -12.13 -67.17 -24.79
N HIS A 1037 -12.37 -66.95 -23.49
CA HIS A 1037 -13.65 -67.24 -22.83
C HIS A 1037 -14.36 -65.93 -22.40
N PRO A 1038 -14.84 -65.10 -23.34
CA PRO A 1038 -15.43 -63.80 -23.03
C PRO A 1038 -16.75 -63.90 -22.26
N ASP A 1039 -17.53 -64.97 -22.45
CA ASP A 1039 -18.78 -65.22 -21.71
C ASP A 1039 -18.52 -65.44 -20.20
N GLU A 1040 -17.53 -66.28 -19.87
CA GLU A 1040 -17.10 -66.50 -18.49
C GLU A 1040 -16.56 -65.22 -17.86
N ALA A 1041 -15.74 -64.47 -18.60
CA ALA A 1041 -15.23 -63.18 -18.16
C ALA A 1041 -16.36 -62.18 -17.87
N SER A 1042 -17.38 -62.11 -18.74
CA SER A 1042 -18.54 -61.24 -18.55
C SER A 1042 -19.28 -61.58 -17.25
N ALA A 1043 -19.59 -62.86 -17.03
CA ALA A 1043 -20.27 -63.31 -15.81
C ALA A 1043 -19.46 -62.98 -14.53
N MET A 1044 -18.14 -63.10 -14.59
CA MET A 1044 -17.26 -62.74 -13.47
C MET A 1044 -17.21 -61.23 -13.24
N TYR A 1045 -17.15 -60.41 -14.29
CA TYR A 1045 -17.19 -58.96 -14.17
C TYR A 1045 -18.56 -58.44 -13.68
N GLU A 1046 -19.68 -59.08 -14.04
CA GLU A 1046 -21.00 -58.77 -13.48
C GLU A 1046 -21.02 -58.96 -11.96
N ARG A 1047 -20.51 -60.11 -11.49
CA ARG A 1047 -20.35 -60.36 -10.05
C ARG A 1047 -19.44 -59.33 -9.39
N LEU A 1048 -18.34 -58.96 -10.05
CA LEU A 1048 -17.40 -57.97 -9.55
C LEU A 1048 -18.04 -56.58 -9.41
N VAL A 1049 -18.77 -56.12 -10.43
CA VAL A 1049 -19.50 -54.84 -10.41
C VAL A 1049 -20.52 -54.81 -9.29
N ALA A 1050 -21.29 -55.89 -9.12
CA ALA A 1050 -22.26 -55.99 -8.02
C ALA A 1050 -21.59 -55.93 -6.65
N ALA A 1051 -20.45 -56.62 -6.48
CA ALA A 1051 -19.71 -56.62 -5.23
C ALA A 1051 -19.05 -55.27 -4.93
N TYR A 1052 -18.39 -54.63 -5.89
CA TYR A 1052 -17.81 -53.29 -5.70
C TYR A 1052 -18.88 -52.23 -5.44
N ARG A 1053 -20.02 -52.28 -6.13
CA ARG A 1053 -21.14 -51.37 -5.88
C ARG A 1053 -21.66 -51.50 -4.45
N ALA A 1054 -21.78 -52.73 -3.95
CA ALA A 1054 -22.23 -52.97 -2.57
C ALA A 1054 -21.20 -52.55 -1.51
N ALA A 1055 -19.90 -52.67 -1.81
CA ALA A 1055 -18.83 -52.38 -0.85
C ALA A 1055 -18.37 -50.91 -0.84
N LEU A 1056 -18.29 -50.27 -2.01
CA LEU A 1056 -17.66 -48.96 -2.21
C LEU A 1056 -18.63 -47.91 -2.78
N GLY A 1057 -19.82 -48.32 -3.22
CA GLY A 1057 -20.77 -47.44 -3.91
C GLY A 1057 -20.66 -47.48 -5.43
N ALA A 1058 -21.66 -46.92 -6.10
CA ALA A 1058 -21.79 -46.94 -7.56
C ALA A 1058 -20.74 -46.06 -8.27
N ASP A 1059 -20.40 -44.93 -7.67
CA ASP A 1059 -19.54 -43.89 -8.27
C ASP A 1059 -18.05 -44.06 -7.95
N HIS A 1060 -17.68 -45.09 -7.16
CA HIS A 1060 -16.30 -45.32 -6.80
C HIS A 1060 -15.45 -45.74 -8.02
N PRO A 1061 -14.21 -45.25 -8.19
CA PRO A 1061 -13.36 -45.54 -9.35
C PRO A 1061 -13.26 -47.03 -9.70
N ASN A 1062 -13.05 -47.91 -8.70
CA ASN A 1062 -13.01 -49.37 -8.91
C ASN A 1062 -14.33 -49.95 -9.46
N THR A 1063 -15.49 -49.42 -9.05
CA THR A 1063 -16.79 -49.85 -9.58
C THR A 1063 -16.92 -49.47 -11.05
N LEU A 1064 -16.52 -48.24 -11.40
CA LEU A 1064 -16.56 -47.74 -12.77
C LEU A 1064 -15.58 -48.48 -13.69
N ARG A 1065 -14.37 -48.78 -13.21
CA ARG A 1065 -13.38 -49.58 -13.93
C ARG A 1065 -13.87 -51.01 -14.18
N ALA A 1066 -14.54 -51.63 -13.20
CA ALA A 1066 -15.16 -52.93 -13.38
C ALA A 1066 -16.32 -52.89 -14.40
N GLN A 1067 -17.12 -51.83 -14.45
CA GLN A 1067 -18.17 -51.64 -15.46
C GLN A 1067 -17.59 -51.47 -16.87
N PHE A 1068 -16.50 -50.72 -17.00
CA PHE A 1068 -15.76 -50.63 -18.27
C PHE A 1068 -15.29 -52.02 -18.73
N HIS A 1069 -14.64 -52.80 -17.86
CA HIS A 1069 -14.19 -54.14 -18.22
C HIS A 1069 -15.34 -55.11 -18.52
N LEU A 1070 -16.46 -55.00 -17.80
CA LEU A 1070 -17.68 -55.74 -18.11
C LEU A 1070 -18.19 -55.41 -19.51
N SER A 1071 -18.34 -54.13 -19.83
CA SER A 1071 -18.83 -53.70 -21.14
C SER A 1071 -17.95 -54.23 -22.28
N ARG A 1072 -16.63 -54.18 -22.09
CA ARG A 1072 -15.65 -54.72 -23.05
C ARG A 1072 -15.76 -56.24 -23.19
N ALA A 1073 -15.98 -56.97 -22.10
CA ALA A 1073 -16.20 -58.41 -22.13
C ALA A 1073 -17.50 -58.77 -22.85
N MET A 1074 -18.60 -58.06 -22.57
CA MET A 1074 -19.89 -58.22 -23.26
C MET A 1074 -19.78 -58.01 -24.77
N ILE A 1075 -19.06 -56.96 -25.19
CA ILE A 1075 -18.78 -56.67 -26.60
C ILE A 1075 -18.01 -57.84 -27.25
N ARG A 1076 -16.96 -58.35 -26.59
CA ARG A 1076 -16.17 -59.49 -27.09
C ARG A 1076 -16.96 -60.80 -27.11
N ALA A 1077 -17.93 -60.96 -26.21
CA ALA A 1077 -18.87 -62.08 -26.19
C ALA A 1077 -19.96 -61.98 -27.28
N GLY A 1078 -20.02 -60.88 -28.04
CA GLY A 1078 -21.01 -60.65 -29.08
C GLY A 1078 -22.29 -59.93 -28.62
N ASN A 1079 -22.42 -59.58 -27.33
CA ASN A 1079 -23.49 -58.71 -26.84
C ASN A 1079 -23.12 -57.22 -27.03
N LEU A 1080 -23.06 -56.80 -28.30
CA LEU A 1080 -22.64 -55.46 -28.70
C LEU A 1080 -23.57 -54.36 -28.18
N THR A 1081 -24.89 -54.60 -28.20
CA THR A 1081 -25.89 -53.57 -27.88
C THR A 1081 -25.87 -53.23 -26.39
N ASP A 1082 -25.92 -54.23 -25.51
CA ASP A 1082 -25.95 -53.97 -24.07
C ASP A 1082 -24.56 -53.56 -23.56
N GLY A 1083 -23.49 -54.12 -24.12
CA GLY A 1083 -22.12 -53.71 -23.82
C GLY A 1083 -21.88 -52.24 -24.15
N ARG A 1084 -22.29 -51.77 -25.34
CA ARG A 1084 -22.18 -50.35 -25.71
C ARG A 1084 -22.99 -49.45 -24.79
N LYS A 1085 -24.24 -49.80 -24.48
CA LYS A 1085 -25.08 -49.01 -23.55
C LYS A 1085 -24.44 -48.88 -22.17
N LEU A 1086 -23.87 -49.97 -21.65
CA LEU A 1086 -23.16 -49.94 -20.37
C LEU A 1086 -21.91 -49.05 -20.45
N LEU A 1087 -21.16 -49.12 -21.55
CA LEU A 1087 -19.96 -48.30 -21.75
C LEU A 1087 -20.28 -46.80 -21.82
N GLU A 1088 -21.34 -46.41 -22.54
CA GLU A 1088 -21.83 -45.02 -22.62
C GLU A 1088 -22.25 -44.51 -21.23
N ALA A 1089 -23.04 -45.30 -20.49
CA ALA A 1089 -23.45 -44.96 -19.14
C ALA A 1089 -22.26 -44.84 -18.16
N THR A 1090 -21.25 -45.72 -18.30
CA THR A 1090 -20.03 -45.71 -17.50
C THR A 1090 -19.22 -44.44 -17.79
N LEU A 1091 -19.07 -44.06 -19.06
CA LEU A 1091 -18.34 -42.84 -19.45
C LEU A 1091 -19.01 -41.57 -18.88
N ASP A 1092 -20.34 -41.51 -18.91
CA ASP A 1092 -21.07 -40.38 -18.33
C ASP A 1092 -20.92 -40.31 -16.81
N GLN A 1093 -20.86 -41.45 -16.12
CA GLN A 1093 -20.53 -41.50 -14.69
C GLN A 1093 -19.08 -41.05 -14.44
N GLN A 1094 -18.13 -41.54 -15.22
CA GLN A 1094 -16.71 -41.14 -15.11
C GLN A 1094 -16.52 -39.63 -15.32
N ARG A 1095 -17.22 -39.01 -16.29
CA ARG A 1095 -17.16 -37.55 -16.52
C ARG A 1095 -17.63 -36.73 -15.33
N ARG A 1096 -18.67 -37.20 -14.63
CA ARG A 1096 -19.20 -36.52 -13.44
C ARG A 1096 -18.29 -36.69 -12.23
N CYS A 1097 -17.64 -37.85 -12.10
CA CYS A 1097 -16.99 -38.24 -10.85
C CYS A 1097 -15.45 -38.19 -10.87
N LEU A 1098 -14.79 -38.31 -12.02
CA LEU A 1098 -13.34 -38.59 -12.09
C LEU A 1098 -12.47 -37.51 -12.79
N GLY A 1099 -13.05 -36.44 -13.37
CA GLY A 1099 -12.26 -35.44 -14.10
C GLY A 1099 -11.49 -36.03 -15.30
N ASN A 1100 -10.27 -35.53 -15.59
CA ASN A 1100 -9.40 -36.03 -16.67
C ASN A 1100 -8.66 -37.33 -16.27
N HIS A 1101 -9.42 -38.39 -15.95
CA HIS A 1101 -8.86 -39.67 -15.51
C HIS A 1101 -8.54 -40.62 -16.69
N PRO A 1102 -7.46 -41.43 -16.63
CA PRO A 1102 -7.11 -42.40 -17.69
C PRO A 1102 -8.23 -43.38 -18.07
N ASP A 1103 -9.04 -43.82 -17.10
CA ASP A 1103 -10.18 -44.73 -17.35
C ASP A 1103 -11.25 -44.09 -18.27
N MET A 1104 -11.37 -42.76 -18.24
CA MET A 1104 -12.25 -42.02 -19.15
C MET A 1104 -11.72 -42.09 -20.57
N VAL A 1105 -10.41 -41.93 -20.76
CA VAL A 1105 -9.75 -42.04 -22.08
C VAL A 1105 -9.93 -43.44 -22.64
N ALA A 1106 -9.72 -44.48 -21.83
CA ALA A 1106 -9.93 -45.87 -22.26
C ALA A 1106 -11.38 -46.14 -22.71
N SER A 1107 -12.36 -45.59 -21.99
CA SER A 1107 -13.78 -45.73 -22.33
C SER A 1107 -14.15 -44.97 -23.61
N GLN A 1108 -13.58 -43.77 -23.81
CA GLN A 1108 -13.74 -42.99 -25.03
C GLN A 1108 -13.11 -43.68 -26.24
N SER A 1109 -11.89 -44.20 -26.11
CA SER A 1109 -11.20 -44.92 -27.18
C SER A 1109 -11.99 -46.15 -27.62
N LEU A 1110 -12.51 -46.94 -26.67
CA LEU A 1110 -13.32 -48.11 -27.01
C LEU A 1110 -14.64 -47.72 -27.70
N LEU A 1111 -15.28 -46.62 -27.30
CA LEU A 1111 -16.47 -46.11 -28.00
C LEU A 1111 -16.15 -45.61 -29.41
N ALA A 1112 -14.99 -45.00 -29.61
CA ALA A 1112 -14.53 -44.55 -30.93
C ALA A 1112 -14.23 -45.74 -31.86
N GLU A 1113 -13.52 -46.77 -31.37
CA GLU A 1113 -13.29 -48.02 -32.11
C GLU A 1113 -14.62 -48.69 -32.53
N LEU A 1114 -15.60 -48.70 -31.63
CA LEU A 1114 -16.94 -49.20 -31.90
C LEU A 1114 -17.77 -48.28 -32.81
N ALA A 1115 -17.36 -47.04 -33.08
CA ALA A 1115 -18.03 -46.17 -34.04
C ALA A 1115 -17.44 -46.31 -35.45
N GLU A 1116 -16.14 -46.59 -35.55
CA GLU A 1116 -15.45 -46.86 -36.83
C GLU A 1116 -15.75 -48.25 -37.40
N SER A 1117 -16.19 -49.19 -36.56
CA SER A 1117 -16.49 -50.57 -36.95
C SER A 1117 -17.89 -50.78 -37.55
N TRP A 1118 -18.67 -49.71 -37.81
CA TRP A 1118 -20.04 -49.76 -38.33
C TRP A 1118 -20.22 -49.06 -39.67
#